data_AF-A0ABD4W5Q8-F1
#
_entry.id   AF-A0ABD4W5Q8-F1
#
_cell.length_a   1.000
_cell.length_b   1.000
_cell.length_c   1.000
_cell.angle_alpha   90.00
_cell.angle_beta   90.00
_cell.angle_gamma   90.00
#
_symmetry.space_group_name_H-M   'P 1'
#
loop_
_entity.id
_entity.type
_entity.pdbx_description
1 polymer ?
#
loop_
_entity_poly.entity_id
_entity_poly.type
_entity_poly.pdbx_seq_one_letter_code
_entity_poly.pdbx_strand_id
1 'polypeptide(L)'
;MTSAASTANAAVPAPGKLEFKDDYTPEEAERVIRNSKGLPVGVKPKMVWTWPKALLWAVIAIVCAIGWAILAVSRGEQISAIWFVVVALCSYAIAYRFYAYYIQIKIMRTDDANATPAERVHDGANFERADRRVLFGQHFAGISGAGPLVGPILAAQMGYLPSVMWIILGVIFAGAVQDMLMLWISAKRRGRSFGQMATDEMGKFGGTILSIFLIVMTAIAMAFLALVAIKAMASSPWAVFSIGMTIPIALIMGCFQRFLHRSVIETTVLGFVLLVIDIIAGGWISSVPAIADVFTLNAKELVIALVIYSFAAAALPHWLLVTPRDYLSTLMKIGTLVLLVLGILIANPSVQMPALTEFASTSTGPTFAGDLFPFLFITIACGALSGFHGAVSSGLTPKAVEKENQIRMIGYGSMLVESFTAVIALIAAITISQGIYFSTNMSASQISTASGVTLTATSTPDERAEAAVKAVDSMKVSDIEGNQMKVTWDSVDENGNAKTYEGADALKQAASDIGENTIVSRTGGATTFAMGMANFLKSYLGGHDSMAFWYHFAIMFEALFILTTVDNGTRVARYQIGELLGNVRKLKKFADPTWKPGNIITTLIATALWGGLLWVGVCDTNGGINAMMPIFGISNQLLAAACFMLVTVCVAKLGYKKYLWIPVVPLVWDVAVTFTADFQKIVGPISYFATASKYQTLIDGGTLEGEALVNAKAALSNAYLDGVLSVFFMVMMGVFLVVGIYQTVKILAKGKFGVETTSEEPFVESEWFAPSSLIATKLEKKVQREYAAKSYELAQKEQAAA
;
A
#
# COMPACT_ATOMS: atom_id res chain seq x y z
N MET A 1 -27.05 -17.65 35.42
CA MET A 1 -27.95 -18.68 34.85
C MET A 1 -28.87 -18.01 33.83
N THR A 2 -29.06 -18.68 32.68
CA THR A 2 -30.03 -18.43 31.59
C THR A 2 -30.05 -17.06 30.88
N SER A 3 -29.44 -16.93 29.71
CA SER A 3 -30.11 -17.22 28.43
C SER A 3 -29.07 -17.33 27.30
N ALA A 4 -29.25 -18.34 26.44
CA ALA A 4 -28.36 -18.70 25.34
C ALA A 4 -29.12 -18.51 24.02
N ALA A 5 -28.53 -17.77 23.06
CA ALA A 5 -28.91 -17.82 21.65
C ALA A 5 -27.84 -17.20 20.71
N SER A 6 -27.28 -18.05 19.85
CA SER A 6 -26.65 -17.77 18.52
C SER A 6 -25.32 -16.98 18.49
N THR A 7 -24.33 -17.23 17.63
CA THR A 7 -24.00 -18.29 16.66
C THR A 7 -22.51 -18.16 16.28
N ALA A 8 -21.90 -19.27 15.86
CA ALA A 8 -20.72 -19.39 14.98
C ALA A 8 -19.31 -19.10 15.55
N ASN A 9 -18.83 -19.97 16.43
CA ASN A 9 -17.39 -20.25 16.59
C ASN A 9 -17.10 -21.69 16.16
N ALA A 10 -16.26 -21.87 15.14
CA ALA A 10 -15.61 -23.15 14.87
C ALA A 10 -14.42 -23.27 15.83
N ALA A 11 -14.71 -23.54 17.11
CA ALA A 11 -13.75 -24.16 18.01
C ALA A 11 -13.80 -25.67 17.76
N VAL A 12 -12.65 -26.34 17.79
CA VAL A 12 -12.60 -27.81 17.80
C VAL A 12 -13.48 -28.30 18.94
N PRO A 13 -14.55 -29.09 18.67
CA PRO A 13 -15.48 -29.49 19.72
C PRO A 13 -14.85 -30.51 20.68
N ALA A 14 -15.29 -30.47 21.93
CA ALA A 14 -15.01 -31.49 22.95
C ALA A 14 -15.48 -32.90 22.49
N PRO A 15 -14.93 -33.99 23.06
CA PRO A 15 -15.00 -35.32 22.46
C PRO A 15 -16.43 -35.88 22.48
N GLY A 16 -16.99 -36.14 21.29
CA GLY A 16 -18.27 -36.82 21.12
C GLY A 16 -19.04 -36.42 19.86
N LYS A 17 -18.94 -37.26 18.82
CA LYS A 17 -19.83 -37.36 17.64
C LYS A 17 -20.06 -36.10 16.79
N LEU A 18 -19.14 -35.84 15.86
CA LEU A 18 -19.46 -35.14 14.62
C LEU A 18 -19.95 -36.16 13.57
N GLU A 19 -21.17 -36.70 13.72
CA GLU A 19 -21.81 -37.40 12.60
C GLU A 19 -22.26 -36.36 11.57
N PHE A 20 -21.68 -36.38 10.38
CA PHE A 20 -22.14 -35.54 9.27
C PHE A 20 -23.52 -36.04 8.80
N LYS A 21 -24.57 -35.22 8.97
CA LYS A 21 -25.98 -35.55 8.65
C LYS A 21 -26.59 -34.71 7.52
N ASP A 22 -25.81 -33.86 6.85
CA ASP A 22 -26.33 -33.05 5.73
C ASP A 22 -26.20 -33.80 4.41
N ASP A 23 -27.31 -34.21 3.81
CA ASP A 23 -27.27 -34.78 2.45
C ASP A 23 -26.92 -33.68 1.43
N TYR A 24 -25.90 -33.95 0.61
CA TYR A 24 -25.63 -33.16 -0.58
C TYR A 24 -26.70 -33.44 -1.63
N THR A 25 -27.19 -32.40 -2.30
CA THR A 25 -27.90 -32.64 -3.56
C THR A 25 -26.92 -33.19 -4.61
N PRO A 26 -27.39 -33.92 -5.65
CA PRO A 26 -26.51 -34.41 -6.72
C PRO A 26 -25.64 -33.31 -7.34
N GLU A 27 -26.21 -32.11 -7.55
CA GLU A 27 -25.47 -30.95 -8.06
C GLU A 27 -24.45 -30.38 -7.07
N GLU A 28 -24.71 -30.47 -5.76
CA GLU A 28 -23.75 -30.05 -4.74
C GLU A 28 -22.58 -31.04 -4.67
N ALA A 29 -22.86 -32.34 -4.73
CA ALA A 29 -21.86 -33.40 -4.67
C ALA A 29 -20.84 -33.33 -5.83
N GLU A 30 -21.29 -33.05 -7.06
CA GLU A 30 -20.42 -32.91 -8.25
C GLU A 30 -19.41 -31.76 -8.12
N ARG A 31 -19.74 -30.76 -7.29
CA ARG A 31 -18.91 -29.58 -7.09
C ARG A 31 -17.89 -29.74 -5.97
N VAL A 32 -18.06 -30.72 -5.09
CA VAL A 32 -17.10 -30.97 -4.01
C VAL A 32 -15.88 -31.65 -4.61
N ILE A 33 -14.72 -30.99 -4.49
CA ILE A 33 -13.43 -31.58 -4.87
C ILE A 33 -13.01 -32.47 -3.72
N ARG A 34 -12.71 -33.73 -4.01
CA ARG A 34 -12.30 -34.73 -3.01
C ARG A 34 -10.93 -35.28 -3.37
N ASN A 35 -10.13 -35.55 -2.35
CA ASN A 35 -8.85 -36.23 -2.51
C ASN A 35 -9.03 -37.76 -2.53
N SER A 36 -7.93 -38.48 -2.71
CA SER A 36 -7.85 -39.96 -2.76
C SER A 36 -8.39 -40.64 -1.49
N LYS A 37 -8.28 -39.98 -0.33
CA LYS A 37 -8.83 -40.43 0.96
C LYS A 37 -10.32 -40.11 1.13
N GLY A 38 -10.96 -39.49 0.14
CA GLY A 38 -12.36 -39.07 0.18
C GLY A 38 -12.63 -37.85 1.07
N LEU A 39 -11.58 -37.16 1.55
CA LEU A 39 -11.69 -35.88 2.24
C LEU A 39 -12.12 -34.80 1.23
N PRO A 40 -13.10 -33.95 1.57
CA PRO A 40 -13.42 -32.81 0.72
C PRO A 40 -12.37 -31.71 0.93
N VAL A 41 -11.76 -31.24 -0.15
CA VAL A 41 -10.60 -30.31 -0.12
C VAL A 41 -10.85 -29.00 -0.83
N GLY A 42 -11.96 -28.88 -1.57
CA GLY A 42 -12.34 -27.65 -2.24
C GLY A 42 -13.76 -27.70 -2.79
N VAL A 43 -14.22 -26.56 -3.30
CA VAL A 43 -15.54 -26.45 -3.94
C VAL A 43 -15.38 -25.75 -5.28
N LYS A 44 -15.80 -26.41 -6.37
CA LYS A 44 -15.83 -25.80 -7.70
C LYS A 44 -16.78 -24.60 -7.68
N PRO A 45 -16.32 -23.40 -8.08
CA PRO A 45 -17.17 -22.22 -8.12
C PRO A 45 -18.29 -22.39 -9.15
N LYS A 46 -19.55 -22.20 -8.75
CA LYS A 46 -20.71 -22.18 -9.66
C LYS A 46 -21.19 -20.76 -9.85
N MET A 47 -20.98 -20.25 -11.04
CA MET A 47 -21.57 -18.99 -11.48
C MET A 47 -22.95 -19.24 -12.06
N VAL A 48 -23.99 -19.10 -11.23
CA VAL A 48 -25.37 -19.12 -11.73
C VAL A 48 -25.84 -17.69 -11.96
N TRP A 49 -26.08 -17.36 -13.23
CA TRP A 49 -26.83 -16.17 -13.61
C TRP A 49 -28.31 -16.42 -13.40
N THR A 50 -28.91 -15.65 -12.52
CA THR A 50 -30.35 -15.54 -12.39
C THR A 50 -30.77 -14.17 -12.90
N TRP A 51 -32.00 -14.03 -13.40
CA TRP A 51 -32.52 -12.73 -13.86
C TRP A 51 -32.36 -11.60 -12.83
N PRO A 52 -32.61 -11.81 -11.52
CA PRO A 52 -32.33 -10.78 -10.51
C PRO A 52 -30.85 -10.37 -10.42
N LYS A 53 -29.91 -11.31 -10.58
CA LYS A 53 -28.48 -10.99 -10.61
C LYS A 53 -28.11 -10.24 -11.89
N ALA A 54 -28.68 -10.62 -13.03
CA ALA A 54 -28.52 -9.90 -14.31
C ALA A 54 -28.96 -8.45 -14.18
N LEU A 55 -30.16 -8.22 -13.64
CA LEU A 55 -30.69 -6.89 -13.41
C LEU A 55 -29.82 -6.09 -12.42
N LEU A 56 -29.39 -6.69 -11.31
CA LEU A 56 -28.51 -6.04 -10.34
C LEU A 56 -27.21 -5.56 -10.99
N TRP A 57 -26.53 -6.41 -11.78
CA TRP A 57 -25.29 -6.02 -12.45
C TRP A 57 -25.53 -4.99 -13.56
N ALA A 58 -26.68 -5.02 -14.23
CA ALA A 58 -27.06 -3.98 -15.19
C ALA A 58 -27.25 -2.62 -14.51
N VAL A 59 -27.94 -2.58 -13.36
CA VAL A 59 -28.11 -1.35 -12.55
C VAL A 59 -26.76 -0.81 -12.09
N ILE A 60 -25.86 -1.66 -11.56
CA ILE A 60 -24.52 -1.25 -11.15
C ILE A 60 -23.74 -0.65 -12.34
N ALA A 61 -23.84 -1.26 -13.53
CA ALA A 61 -23.19 -0.73 -14.73
C ALA A 61 -23.77 0.62 -15.18
N ILE A 62 -25.08 0.82 -15.09
CA ILE A 62 -25.73 2.09 -15.41
C ILE A 62 -25.31 3.18 -14.42
N VAL A 63 -25.32 2.89 -13.11
CA VAL A 63 -24.86 3.83 -12.08
C VAL A 63 -23.38 4.19 -12.29
N CYS A 64 -22.55 3.21 -12.64
CA CYS A 64 -21.15 3.44 -12.99
C CYS A 64 -21.01 4.40 -14.18
N ALA A 65 -21.78 4.18 -15.26
CA ALA A 65 -21.75 5.01 -16.45
C ALA A 65 -22.23 6.45 -16.16
N ILE A 66 -23.29 6.61 -15.37
CA ILE A 66 -23.79 7.92 -14.93
C ILE A 66 -22.72 8.64 -14.10
N GLY A 67 -22.11 7.96 -13.13
CA GLY A 67 -21.08 8.56 -12.30
C GLY A 67 -19.87 9.03 -13.12
N TRP A 68 -19.38 8.21 -14.05
CA TRP A 68 -18.31 8.61 -14.96
C TRP A 68 -18.72 9.79 -15.84
N ALA A 69 -19.95 9.83 -16.35
CA ALA A 69 -20.46 10.94 -17.14
C ALA A 69 -20.50 12.25 -16.33
N ILE A 70 -20.92 12.20 -15.06
CA ILE A 70 -20.95 13.37 -14.18
C ILE A 70 -19.55 13.91 -13.93
N LEU A 71 -18.60 13.05 -13.56
CA LEU A 71 -17.20 13.48 -13.35
C LEU A 71 -16.57 14.02 -14.64
N ALA A 72 -16.92 13.44 -15.79
CA ALA A 72 -16.33 13.82 -17.08
C ALA A 72 -16.93 15.11 -17.67
N VAL A 73 -18.22 15.39 -17.46
CA VAL A 73 -18.95 16.45 -18.18
C VAL A 73 -19.31 17.64 -17.29
N SER A 74 -19.57 17.43 -16.00
CA SER A 74 -19.95 18.54 -15.11
C SER A 74 -18.79 19.53 -14.97
N ARG A 75 -19.05 20.80 -15.28
CA ARG A 75 -18.09 21.91 -15.22
C ARG A 75 -18.80 23.11 -14.59
N GLY A 76 -18.16 23.76 -13.62
CA GLY A 76 -18.70 24.93 -12.91
C GLY A 76 -19.83 24.65 -11.92
N GLU A 77 -20.47 23.47 -11.96
CA GLU A 77 -21.36 23.00 -10.89
C GLU A 77 -20.54 22.36 -9.77
N GLN A 78 -20.92 22.60 -8.51
CA GLN A 78 -20.28 22.02 -7.33
C GLN A 78 -20.46 20.49 -7.32
N ILE A 79 -19.49 19.77 -7.87
CA ILE A 79 -19.52 18.30 -7.94
C ILE A 79 -19.41 17.74 -6.52
N SER A 80 -20.38 16.94 -6.12
CA SER A 80 -20.31 16.20 -4.86
C SER A 80 -19.22 15.14 -4.88
N ALA A 81 -18.42 15.07 -3.81
CA ALA A 81 -17.44 14.02 -3.60
C ALA A 81 -18.05 12.60 -3.57
N ILE A 82 -19.37 12.46 -3.34
CA ILE A 82 -20.08 11.18 -3.35
C ILE A 82 -19.93 10.48 -4.71
N TRP A 83 -19.89 11.24 -5.82
CA TRP A 83 -19.73 10.65 -7.15
C TRP A 83 -18.41 9.92 -7.33
N PHE A 84 -17.34 10.38 -6.70
CA PHE A 84 -16.02 9.73 -6.73
C PHE A 84 -16.09 8.37 -6.02
N VAL A 85 -16.77 8.31 -4.88
CA VAL A 85 -17.00 7.06 -4.12
C VAL A 85 -17.85 6.09 -4.95
N VAL A 86 -18.95 6.56 -5.55
CA VAL A 86 -19.85 5.73 -6.36
C VAL A 86 -19.12 5.16 -7.58
N VAL A 87 -18.38 6.00 -8.30
CA VAL A 87 -17.62 5.59 -9.50
C VAL A 87 -16.55 4.55 -9.16
N ALA A 88 -15.80 4.76 -8.08
CA ALA A 88 -14.79 3.82 -7.62
C ALA A 88 -15.42 2.47 -7.24
N LEU A 89 -16.42 2.46 -6.36
CA LEU A 89 -17.06 1.23 -5.89
C LEU A 89 -17.73 0.44 -7.02
N CYS A 90 -18.44 1.11 -7.94
CA CYS A 90 -19.07 0.44 -9.07
C CYS A 90 -18.04 -0.13 -10.05
N SER A 91 -16.98 0.64 -10.37
CA SER A 91 -15.91 0.18 -11.26
C SER A 91 -15.17 -1.03 -10.67
N TYR A 92 -14.85 -0.99 -9.37
CA TYR A 92 -14.19 -2.08 -8.66
C TYR A 92 -15.05 -3.32 -8.56
N ALA A 93 -16.35 -3.17 -8.29
CA ALA A 93 -17.29 -4.28 -8.25
C ALA A 93 -17.37 -5.00 -9.60
N ILE A 94 -17.47 -4.26 -10.71
CA ILE A 94 -17.49 -4.79 -12.08
C ILE A 94 -16.16 -5.49 -12.38
N ALA A 95 -15.02 -4.83 -12.12
CA ALA A 95 -13.70 -5.38 -12.38
C ALA A 95 -13.43 -6.68 -11.62
N TYR A 96 -13.69 -6.71 -10.31
CA TYR A 96 -13.52 -7.91 -9.49
C TYR A 96 -14.43 -9.06 -9.95
N ARG A 97 -15.67 -8.73 -10.34
CA ARG A 97 -16.67 -9.70 -10.73
C ARG A 97 -16.38 -10.36 -12.07
N PHE A 98 -15.95 -9.57 -13.06
CA PHE A 98 -15.82 -10.00 -14.44
C PHE A 98 -14.36 -10.18 -14.85
N TYR A 99 -13.54 -9.14 -14.70
CA TYR A 99 -12.17 -9.14 -15.18
C TYR A 99 -11.24 -10.01 -14.33
N ALA A 100 -11.26 -9.84 -13.00
CA ALA A 100 -10.45 -10.67 -12.09
C ALA A 100 -10.83 -12.15 -12.19
N TYR A 101 -12.14 -12.45 -12.29
CA TYR A 101 -12.60 -13.82 -12.52
C TYR A 101 -12.17 -14.36 -13.89
N TYR A 102 -12.23 -13.54 -14.95
CA TYR A 102 -11.77 -13.93 -16.28
C TYR A 102 -10.29 -14.31 -16.28
N ILE A 103 -9.44 -13.54 -15.61
CA ILE A 103 -8.01 -13.86 -15.44
C ILE A 103 -7.85 -15.18 -14.66
N GLN A 104 -8.60 -15.36 -13.57
CA GLN A 104 -8.56 -16.58 -12.77
C GLN A 104 -8.87 -17.83 -13.61
N ILE A 105 -9.92 -17.80 -14.44
CA ILE A 105 -10.31 -18.98 -15.24
C ILE A 105 -9.45 -19.20 -16.48
N LYS A 106 -8.88 -18.14 -17.07
CA LYS A 106 -8.14 -18.23 -18.34
C LYS A 106 -6.65 -18.43 -18.15
N ILE A 107 -6.06 -17.73 -17.18
CA ILE A 107 -4.62 -17.77 -16.88
C ILE A 107 -4.37 -18.66 -15.67
N MET A 108 -4.90 -18.30 -14.49
CA MET A 108 -4.48 -18.96 -13.24
C MET A 108 -4.92 -20.43 -13.16
N ARG A 109 -6.13 -20.74 -13.67
CA ARG A 109 -6.76 -22.08 -13.64
C ARG A 109 -6.57 -22.76 -12.28
N THR A 110 -6.96 -22.04 -11.24
CA THR A 110 -6.75 -22.42 -9.84
C THR A 110 -7.31 -23.81 -9.54
N ASP A 111 -6.54 -24.60 -8.80
CA ASP A 111 -6.90 -25.97 -8.44
C ASP A 111 -6.75 -26.19 -6.94
N ASP A 112 -7.89 -26.31 -6.24
CA ASP A 112 -7.91 -26.53 -4.78
C ASP A 112 -7.59 -28.00 -4.40
N ALA A 113 -7.51 -28.91 -5.38
CA ALA A 113 -6.99 -30.27 -5.17
C ALA A 113 -5.47 -30.28 -4.97
N ASN A 114 -4.79 -29.23 -5.43
CA ASN A 114 -3.35 -29.08 -5.29
C ASN A 114 -3.00 -28.36 -3.98
N ALA A 115 -2.14 -28.97 -3.16
CA ALA A 115 -1.68 -28.38 -1.92
C ALA A 115 -0.88 -27.09 -2.20
N THR A 116 -1.09 -26.04 -1.40
CA THR A 116 -0.31 -24.79 -1.48
C THR A 116 1.02 -24.93 -0.73
N PRO A 117 1.99 -24.00 -0.89
CA PRO A 117 3.23 -24.05 -0.13
C PRO A 117 3.02 -24.03 1.40
N ALA A 118 1.99 -23.31 1.87
CA ALA A 118 1.62 -23.25 3.28
C ALA A 118 1.22 -24.62 3.85
N GLU A 119 0.59 -25.46 3.02
CA GLU A 119 0.19 -26.83 3.37
C GLU A 119 1.35 -27.82 3.22
N ARG A 120 2.10 -27.75 2.12
CA ARG A 120 3.18 -28.71 1.79
C ARG A 120 4.37 -28.64 2.75
N VAL A 121 4.78 -27.43 3.12
CA VAL A 121 6.01 -27.21 3.91
C VAL A 121 5.70 -27.14 5.40
N HIS A 122 4.68 -26.35 5.77
CA HIS A 122 4.14 -26.20 7.14
C HIS A 122 5.20 -26.24 8.27
N ASP A 123 6.18 -25.32 8.22
CA ASP A 123 7.34 -25.30 9.13
C ASP A 123 7.05 -24.63 10.50
N GLY A 124 5.86 -24.07 10.69
CA GLY A 124 5.46 -23.39 11.93
C GLY A 124 6.21 -22.07 12.19
N ALA A 125 6.92 -21.54 11.20
CA ALA A 125 7.70 -20.30 11.31
C ALA A 125 7.50 -19.37 10.12
N ASN A 126 7.80 -19.80 8.90
CA ASN A 126 7.71 -19.02 7.67
C ASN A 126 6.59 -19.51 6.73
N PHE A 127 6.24 -20.80 6.81
CA PHE A 127 5.17 -21.45 6.06
C PHE A 127 4.11 -21.93 7.05
N GLU A 128 3.00 -21.20 7.12
CA GLU A 128 1.90 -21.51 8.01
C GLU A 128 0.58 -21.06 7.39
N ARG A 129 -0.42 -21.94 7.42
CA ARG A 129 -1.76 -21.64 6.91
C ARG A 129 -2.40 -20.55 7.76
N ALA A 130 -2.62 -19.38 7.17
CA ALA A 130 -3.34 -18.29 7.82
C ALA A 130 -4.80 -18.28 7.37
N ASP A 131 -5.76 -18.08 8.28
CA ASP A 131 -7.16 -17.91 7.88
C ASP A 131 -7.26 -16.79 6.84
N ARG A 132 -7.97 -17.06 5.76
CA ARG A 132 -8.14 -16.14 4.63
C ARG A 132 -8.49 -14.68 4.99
N ARG A 133 -9.18 -14.43 6.11
CA ARG A 133 -9.53 -13.07 6.56
C ARG A 133 -8.32 -12.37 7.16
N VAL A 134 -7.55 -13.10 7.94
CA VAL A 134 -6.27 -12.64 8.50
C VAL A 134 -5.28 -12.40 7.37
N LEU A 135 -5.18 -13.34 6.41
CA LEU A 135 -4.26 -13.21 5.30
C LEU A 135 -4.65 -12.09 4.32
N PHE A 136 -5.95 -11.89 4.07
CA PHE A 136 -6.44 -10.72 3.33
C PHE A 136 -5.99 -9.43 4.00
N GLY A 137 -6.19 -9.33 5.32
CA GLY A 137 -5.77 -8.17 6.10
C GLY A 137 -4.26 -7.98 6.08
N GLN A 138 -3.49 -9.02 6.35
CA GLN A 138 -2.03 -8.96 6.33
C GLN A 138 -1.49 -8.54 4.96
N HIS A 139 -2.02 -9.11 3.87
CA HIS A 139 -1.62 -8.75 2.53
C HIS A 139 -1.97 -7.30 2.21
N PHE A 140 -3.22 -6.88 2.50
CA PHE A 140 -3.66 -5.49 2.36
C PHE A 140 -2.79 -4.53 3.18
N ALA A 141 -2.50 -4.86 4.43
CA ALA A 141 -1.72 -4.01 5.31
C ALA A 141 -0.26 -3.89 4.87
N GLY A 142 0.31 -4.94 4.27
CA GLY A 142 1.68 -4.98 3.76
C GLY A 142 1.88 -4.28 2.40
N ILE A 143 0.83 -4.14 1.59
CA ILE A 143 0.89 -3.37 0.32
C ILE A 143 0.43 -1.91 0.51
N SER A 144 -0.53 -1.67 1.41
CA SER A 144 -1.09 -0.34 1.67
C SER A 144 -0.23 0.46 2.67
N GLY A 145 0.85 1.07 2.18
CA GLY A 145 1.71 2.00 2.91
C GLY A 145 1.31 3.48 2.78
N ALA A 146 2.30 4.39 2.76
CA ALA A 146 2.07 5.83 2.53
C ALA A 146 1.63 6.14 1.09
N GLY A 147 2.15 5.38 0.12
CA GLY A 147 2.02 5.67 -1.30
C GLY A 147 0.58 5.94 -1.79
N PRO A 148 -0.44 5.12 -1.44
CA PRO A 148 -1.82 5.41 -1.84
C PRO A 148 -2.41 6.67 -1.20
N LEU A 149 -1.83 7.19 -0.11
CA LEU A 149 -2.26 8.45 0.50
C LEU A 149 -1.54 9.65 -0.14
N VAL A 150 -0.21 9.58 -0.19
CA VAL A 150 0.64 10.71 -0.60
C VAL A 150 0.52 11.04 -2.09
N GLY A 151 0.56 10.01 -2.96
CA GLY A 151 0.57 10.20 -4.42
C GLY A 151 -0.64 10.97 -4.95
N PRO A 152 -1.88 10.51 -4.66
CA PRO A 152 -3.10 11.20 -5.10
C PRO A 152 -3.21 12.64 -4.58
N ILE A 153 -2.77 12.89 -3.35
CA ILE A 153 -2.80 14.23 -2.75
C ILE A 153 -1.84 15.14 -3.49
N LEU A 154 -0.59 14.73 -3.71
CA LEU A 154 0.36 15.54 -4.46
C LEU A 154 -0.09 15.76 -5.91
N ALA A 155 -0.70 14.75 -6.53
CA ALA A 155 -1.25 14.81 -7.88
C ALA A 155 -2.48 15.71 -8.03
N ALA A 156 -3.17 16.06 -6.93
CA ALA A 156 -4.33 16.96 -6.98
C ALA A 156 -4.02 18.32 -7.61
N GLN A 157 -2.75 18.77 -7.57
CA GLN A 157 -2.31 20.00 -8.25
C GLN A 157 -2.61 19.99 -9.76
N MET A 158 -2.72 18.82 -10.41
CA MET A 158 -2.99 18.66 -11.85
C MET A 158 -4.50 18.56 -12.15
N GLY A 159 -5.35 18.67 -11.14
CA GLY A 159 -6.80 18.49 -11.24
C GLY A 159 -7.25 17.08 -10.84
N TYR A 160 -8.54 16.96 -10.55
CA TYR A 160 -9.10 15.70 -10.03
C TYR A 160 -9.27 14.64 -11.12
N LEU A 161 -9.62 15.03 -12.36
CA LEU A 161 -10.08 14.09 -13.39
C LEU A 161 -8.99 13.10 -13.83
N PRO A 162 -7.77 13.54 -14.22
CA PRO A 162 -6.75 12.60 -14.66
C PRO A 162 -6.28 11.70 -13.51
N SER A 163 -6.26 12.22 -12.28
CA SER A 163 -5.95 11.46 -11.06
C SER A 163 -6.96 10.35 -10.82
N VAL A 164 -8.27 10.64 -10.85
CA VAL A 164 -9.34 9.63 -10.71
C VAL A 164 -9.25 8.55 -11.80
N MET A 165 -9.04 8.97 -13.05
CA MET A 165 -8.91 8.04 -14.17
C MET A 165 -7.76 7.07 -13.96
N TRP A 166 -6.59 7.57 -13.56
CA TRP A 166 -5.44 6.70 -13.36
C TRP A 166 -5.56 5.82 -12.12
N ILE A 167 -6.05 6.33 -10.99
CA ILE A 167 -6.27 5.51 -9.78
C ILE A 167 -7.18 4.32 -10.11
N ILE A 168 -8.34 4.57 -10.73
CA ILE A 168 -9.34 3.53 -10.99
C ILE A 168 -8.95 2.61 -12.14
N LEU A 169 -8.55 3.16 -13.31
CA LEU A 169 -8.23 2.34 -14.48
C LEU A 169 -6.87 1.65 -14.33
N GLY A 170 -5.89 2.34 -13.73
CA GLY A 170 -4.57 1.81 -13.44
C GLY A 170 -4.64 0.59 -12.52
N VAL A 171 -5.40 0.65 -11.42
CA VAL A 171 -5.54 -0.53 -10.55
C VAL A 171 -6.27 -1.68 -11.24
N ILE A 172 -7.33 -1.39 -12.02
CA ILE A 172 -8.15 -2.43 -12.66
C ILE A 172 -7.34 -3.20 -13.70
N PHE A 173 -6.61 -2.50 -14.57
CA PHE A 173 -5.94 -3.12 -15.71
C PHE A 173 -4.47 -3.44 -15.47
N ALA A 174 -3.81 -2.77 -14.52
CA ALA A 174 -2.40 -2.97 -14.21
C ALA A 174 -2.21 -3.49 -12.77
N GLY A 175 -2.39 -2.64 -11.75
CA GLY A 175 -1.97 -2.96 -10.37
C GLY A 175 -2.52 -4.26 -9.82
N ALA A 176 -3.85 -4.44 -9.84
CA ALA A 176 -4.51 -5.63 -9.30
C ALA A 176 -4.22 -6.89 -10.13
N VAL A 177 -3.97 -6.74 -11.43
CA VAL A 177 -3.57 -7.83 -12.33
C VAL A 177 -2.16 -8.30 -11.99
N GLN A 178 -1.22 -7.37 -11.84
CA GLN A 178 0.17 -7.66 -11.48
C GLN A 178 0.22 -8.42 -10.16
N ASP A 179 -0.45 -7.89 -9.14
CA ASP A 179 -0.39 -8.39 -7.78
C ASP A 179 -0.97 -9.82 -7.68
N MET A 180 -2.16 -10.02 -8.25
CA MET A 180 -2.81 -11.34 -8.32
C MET A 180 -1.97 -12.37 -9.08
N LEU A 181 -1.38 -12.01 -10.24
CA LEU A 181 -0.59 -12.95 -11.04
C LEU A 181 0.77 -13.25 -10.40
N MET A 182 1.42 -12.25 -9.79
CA MET A 182 2.66 -12.44 -9.05
C MET A 182 2.46 -13.38 -7.85
N LEU A 183 1.39 -13.18 -7.08
CA LEU A 183 1.01 -14.05 -5.97
C LEU A 183 0.80 -15.49 -6.41
N TRP A 184 0.07 -15.69 -7.52
CA TRP A 184 -0.17 -17.02 -8.08
C TRP A 184 1.10 -17.70 -8.58
N ILE A 185 1.94 -17.00 -9.36
CA ILE A 185 3.18 -17.56 -9.91
C ILE A 185 4.13 -17.97 -8.78
N SER A 186 4.22 -17.15 -7.72
CA SER A 186 5.05 -17.45 -6.55
C SER A 186 4.47 -18.62 -5.74
N ALA A 187 3.14 -18.69 -5.57
CA ALA A 187 2.49 -19.82 -4.90
C ALA A 187 2.76 -21.16 -5.60
N LYS A 188 2.84 -21.17 -6.94
CA LYS A 188 3.22 -22.36 -7.73
C LYS A 188 4.71 -22.72 -7.65
N ARG A 189 5.53 -21.87 -7.03
CA ARG A 189 7.01 -21.99 -6.91
C ARG A 189 7.45 -21.94 -5.46
N ARG A 190 6.75 -22.65 -4.57
CA ARG A 190 7.08 -22.75 -3.13
C ARG A 190 7.13 -21.39 -2.40
N GLY A 191 6.47 -20.36 -2.93
CA GLY A 191 6.54 -19.00 -2.39
C GLY A 191 7.91 -18.34 -2.54
N ARG A 192 8.66 -18.63 -3.62
CA ARG A 192 9.94 -17.97 -3.96
C ARG A 192 9.78 -16.47 -4.12
N SER A 193 10.80 -15.70 -3.73
CA SER A 193 10.78 -14.24 -3.94
C SER A 193 10.89 -13.89 -5.42
N PHE A 194 10.56 -12.63 -5.73
CA PHE A 194 10.65 -12.10 -7.08
C PHE A 194 12.05 -12.26 -7.72
N GLY A 195 13.12 -11.94 -7.00
CA GLY A 195 14.50 -12.06 -7.51
C GLY A 195 14.89 -13.51 -7.83
N GLN A 196 14.45 -14.44 -7.00
CA GLN A 196 14.71 -15.86 -7.25
C GLN A 196 13.91 -16.38 -8.45
N MET A 197 12.63 -16.02 -8.57
CA MET A 197 11.83 -16.41 -9.74
C MET A 197 12.42 -15.88 -11.05
N ALA A 198 12.96 -14.66 -11.06
CA ALA A 198 13.68 -14.17 -12.23
C ALA A 198 14.93 -14.99 -12.56
N THR A 199 15.66 -15.45 -11.54
CA THR A 199 16.80 -16.38 -11.73
C THR A 199 16.35 -17.69 -12.36
N ASP A 200 15.23 -18.24 -11.91
CA ASP A 200 14.70 -19.51 -12.37
C ASP A 200 14.14 -19.43 -13.80
N GLU A 201 13.48 -18.32 -14.14
CA GLU A 201 12.72 -18.19 -15.39
C GLU A 201 13.51 -17.50 -16.51
N MET A 202 14.36 -16.53 -16.14
CA MET A 202 15.14 -15.69 -17.07
C MET A 202 16.64 -15.97 -17.01
N GLY A 203 17.08 -16.86 -16.11
CA GLY A 203 18.48 -17.28 -15.97
C GLY A 203 19.29 -16.42 -15.00
N LYS A 204 20.50 -16.88 -14.65
CA LYS A 204 21.36 -16.28 -13.62
C LYS A 204 21.66 -14.81 -13.85
N PHE A 205 21.93 -14.42 -15.10
CA PHE A 205 22.27 -13.03 -15.43
C PHE A 205 21.10 -12.07 -15.12
N GLY A 206 19.91 -12.35 -15.66
CA GLY A 206 18.71 -11.55 -15.39
C GLY A 206 18.30 -11.59 -13.90
N GLY A 207 18.44 -12.75 -13.27
CA GLY A 207 18.15 -12.95 -11.85
C GLY A 207 19.06 -12.17 -10.89
N THR A 208 20.37 -12.12 -11.16
CA THR A 208 21.33 -11.33 -10.36
C THR A 208 21.08 -9.84 -10.51
N ILE A 209 20.85 -9.37 -11.75
CA ILE A 209 20.51 -7.97 -12.03
C ILE A 209 19.28 -7.55 -11.20
N LEU A 210 18.19 -8.31 -11.30
CA LEU A 210 16.96 -7.98 -10.61
C LEU A 210 17.12 -8.07 -9.08
N SER A 211 17.84 -9.08 -8.58
CA SER A 211 18.05 -9.25 -7.13
C SER A 211 18.82 -8.07 -6.52
N ILE A 212 19.84 -7.55 -7.21
CA ILE A 212 20.58 -6.36 -6.75
C ILE A 212 19.67 -5.14 -6.75
N PHE A 213 18.92 -4.94 -7.84
CA PHE A 213 17.94 -3.85 -7.94
C PHE A 213 16.94 -3.89 -6.79
N LEU A 214 16.37 -5.07 -6.52
CA LEU A 214 15.37 -5.28 -5.47
C LEU A 214 15.88 -4.90 -4.08
N ILE A 215 17.11 -5.29 -3.74
CA ILE A 215 17.68 -4.97 -2.41
C ILE A 215 17.89 -3.46 -2.27
N VAL A 216 18.48 -2.82 -3.30
CA VAL A 216 18.73 -1.37 -3.28
C VAL A 216 17.41 -0.59 -3.22
N MET A 217 16.46 -0.94 -4.08
CA MET A 217 15.16 -0.30 -4.14
C MET A 217 14.37 -0.50 -2.84
N THR A 218 14.35 -1.72 -2.29
CA THR A 218 13.64 -1.99 -1.03
C THR A 218 14.26 -1.19 0.13
N ALA A 219 15.58 -1.05 0.17
CA ALA A 219 16.25 -0.24 1.19
C ALA A 219 15.86 1.24 1.09
N ILE A 220 15.85 1.81 -0.12
CA ILE A 220 15.43 3.20 -0.37
C ILE A 220 13.96 3.38 -0.01
N ALA A 221 13.09 2.46 -0.44
CA ALA A 221 11.65 2.48 -0.17
C ALA A 221 11.35 2.48 1.34
N MET A 222 11.99 1.58 2.09
CA MET A 222 11.76 1.47 3.54
C MET A 222 12.29 2.69 4.29
N ALA A 223 13.44 3.22 3.90
CA ALA A 223 14.00 4.41 4.50
C ALA A 223 13.12 5.66 4.23
N PHE A 224 12.59 5.79 3.02
CA PHE A 224 11.66 6.88 2.68
C PHE A 224 10.35 6.78 3.46
N LEU A 225 9.70 5.61 3.45
CA LEU A 225 8.46 5.39 4.20
C LEU A 225 8.68 5.67 5.69
N ALA A 226 9.73 5.11 6.28
CA ALA A 226 10.06 5.33 7.68
C ALA A 226 10.32 6.82 8.01
N LEU A 227 10.94 7.58 7.10
CA LEU A 227 11.14 9.03 7.28
C LEU A 227 9.81 9.78 7.38
N VAL A 228 8.83 9.44 6.53
CA VAL A 228 7.49 10.06 6.57
C VAL A 228 6.79 9.73 7.90
N ALA A 229 6.86 8.48 8.36
CA ALA A 229 6.32 8.10 9.66
C ALA A 229 6.99 8.85 10.83
N ILE A 230 8.32 9.00 10.79
CA ILE A 230 9.05 9.75 11.83
C ILE A 230 8.64 11.21 11.85
N LYS A 231 8.50 11.86 10.69
CA LYS A 231 8.03 13.25 10.62
C LYS A 231 6.61 13.42 11.18
N ALA A 232 5.76 12.42 11.02
CA ALA A 232 4.40 12.42 11.55
C ALA A 232 4.34 12.18 13.07
N MET A 233 5.27 11.40 13.63
CA MET A 233 5.30 11.06 15.06
C MET A 233 6.20 11.96 15.91
N ALA A 234 7.20 12.60 15.28
CA ALA A 234 8.15 13.45 15.99
C ALA A 234 7.41 14.56 16.75
N SER A 235 7.74 14.72 18.02
CA SER A 235 7.09 15.68 18.92
C SER A 235 5.59 15.42 19.18
N SER A 236 5.05 14.24 18.83
CA SER A 236 3.68 13.84 19.16
C SER A 236 3.66 12.70 20.19
N PRO A 237 3.52 13.01 21.49
CA PRO A 237 3.50 11.99 22.54
C PRO A 237 2.33 11.01 22.40
N TRP A 238 1.18 11.50 21.92
CA TRP A 238 0.04 10.65 21.59
C TRP A 238 0.41 9.59 20.55
N ALA A 239 0.95 10.01 19.39
CA ALA A 239 1.26 9.10 18.30
C ALA A 239 2.29 8.05 18.73
N VAL A 240 3.36 8.45 19.43
CA VAL A 240 4.42 7.55 19.91
C VAL A 240 3.87 6.53 20.91
N PHE A 241 3.04 6.96 21.87
CA PHE A 241 2.42 6.06 22.84
C PHE A 241 1.52 5.03 22.16
N SER A 242 0.52 5.48 21.40
CA SER A 242 -0.49 4.58 20.83
C SER A 242 0.12 3.60 19.82
N ILE A 243 1.05 4.07 18.97
CA ILE A 243 1.76 3.19 18.05
C ILE A 243 2.63 2.18 18.81
N GLY A 244 3.32 2.61 19.86
CA GLY A 244 4.12 1.75 20.72
C GLY A 244 3.29 0.64 21.37
N MET A 245 2.08 0.96 21.85
CA MET A 245 1.16 0.02 22.49
C MET A 245 0.57 -1.02 21.53
N THR A 246 0.60 -0.80 20.22
CA THR A 246 0.23 -1.85 19.25
C THR A 246 1.12 -3.09 19.34
N ILE A 247 2.38 -2.95 19.80
CA ILE A 247 3.33 -4.06 19.94
C ILE A 247 2.90 -5.05 21.03
N PRO A 248 2.70 -4.64 22.30
CA PRO A 248 2.21 -5.55 23.33
C PRO A 248 0.81 -6.09 23.03
N ILE A 249 -0.09 -5.28 22.44
CA ILE A 249 -1.42 -5.75 22.03
C ILE A 249 -1.29 -6.90 21.01
N ALA A 250 -0.43 -6.75 20.00
CA ALA A 250 -0.17 -7.78 19.01
C ALA A 250 0.42 -9.06 19.64
N LEU A 251 1.37 -8.94 20.58
CA LEU A 251 1.93 -10.09 21.29
C LEU A 251 0.85 -10.83 22.10
N ILE A 252 -0.03 -10.09 22.78
CA ILE A 252 -1.17 -10.66 23.50
C ILE A 252 -2.07 -11.42 22.52
N MET A 253 -2.44 -10.81 21.39
CA MET A 253 -3.27 -11.44 20.36
C MET A 253 -2.64 -12.72 19.80
N GLY A 254 -1.34 -12.69 19.47
CA GLY A 254 -0.60 -13.84 18.95
C GLY A 254 -0.56 -15.01 19.95
N CYS A 255 -0.23 -14.72 21.21
CA CYS A 255 -0.25 -15.71 22.29
C CYS A 255 -1.67 -16.23 22.59
N PHE A 256 -2.67 -15.35 22.57
CA PHE A 256 -4.09 -15.68 22.80
C PHE A 256 -4.62 -16.65 21.74
N GLN A 257 -4.21 -16.48 20.48
CA GLN A 257 -4.59 -17.40 19.43
C GLN A 257 -3.80 -18.71 19.49
N ARG A 258 -2.47 -18.66 19.71
CA ARG A 258 -1.60 -19.85 19.63
C ARG A 258 -1.74 -20.78 20.84
N PHE A 259 -1.74 -20.25 22.05
CA PHE A 259 -1.70 -21.06 23.27
C PHE A 259 -3.08 -21.35 23.85
N LEU A 260 -3.99 -20.38 23.77
CA LEU A 260 -5.37 -20.54 24.24
C LEU A 260 -6.32 -21.10 23.17
N HIS A 261 -5.80 -21.35 21.95
CA HIS A 261 -6.54 -21.93 20.81
C HIS A 261 -7.89 -21.25 20.54
N ARG A 262 -7.96 -19.94 20.79
CA ARG A 262 -9.16 -19.13 20.63
C ARG A 262 -9.43 -18.81 19.18
N SER A 263 -10.70 -18.55 18.88
CA SER A 263 -11.13 -18.23 17.52
C SER A 263 -10.55 -16.89 17.06
N VAL A 264 -10.34 -16.74 15.74
CA VAL A 264 -9.91 -15.47 15.14
C VAL A 264 -10.83 -14.31 15.54
N ILE A 265 -12.14 -14.56 15.66
CA ILE A 265 -13.13 -13.54 16.03
C ILE A 265 -12.92 -13.05 17.47
N GLU A 266 -12.71 -13.95 18.43
CA GLU A 266 -12.44 -13.57 19.82
C GLU A 266 -11.15 -12.73 19.92
N THR A 267 -10.09 -13.14 19.22
CA THR A 267 -8.83 -12.39 19.14
C THR A 267 -9.03 -11.02 18.48
N THR A 268 -9.87 -10.96 17.44
CA THR A 268 -10.24 -9.70 16.74
C THR A 268 -10.91 -8.72 17.70
N VAL A 269 -11.90 -9.19 18.47
CA VAL A 269 -12.65 -8.36 19.43
C VAL A 269 -11.74 -7.87 20.54
N LEU A 270 -10.88 -8.76 21.09
CA LEU A 270 -9.90 -8.38 22.10
C LEU A 270 -8.95 -7.29 21.58
N GLY A 271 -8.36 -7.50 20.40
CA GLY A 271 -7.47 -6.53 19.78
C GLY A 271 -8.14 -5.17 19.56
N PHE A 272 -9.36 -5.18 19.01
CA PHE A 272 -10.14 -3.96 18.77
C PHE A 272 -10.43 -3.19 20.06
N VAL A 273 -10.87 -3.87 21.13
CA VAL A 273 -11.17 -3.21 22.41
C VAL A 273 -9.90 -2.61 23.03
N LEU A 274 -8.80 -3.36 23.05
CA LEU A 274 -7.52 -2.87 23.59
C LEU A 274 -7.00 -1.67 22.80
N LEU A 275 -7.18 -1.67 21.49
CA LEU A 275 -6.76 -0.57 20.63
C LEU A 275 -7.62 0.69 20.80
N VAL A 276 -8.94 0.57 20.97
CA VAL A 276 -9.79 1.72 21.29
C VAL A 276 -9.40 2.32 22.65
N ILE A 277 -9.14 1.48 23.65
CA ILE A 277 -8.64 1.92 24.96
C ILE A 277 -7.30 2.64 24.82
N ASP A 278 -6.39 2.10 24.01
CA ASP A 278 -5.07 2.68 23.75
C ASP A 278 -5.14 4.07 23.10
N ILE A 279 -6.03 4.26 22.12
CA ILE A 279 -6.22 5.57 21.46
C ILE A 279 -6.74 6.61 22.44
N ILE A 280 -7.71 6.23 23.29
CA ILE A 280 -8.26 7.12 24.33
C ILE A 280 -7.19 7.43 25.38
N ALA A 281 -6.43 6.41 25.80
CA ALA A 281 -5.34 6.56 26.76
C ALA A 281 -4.20 7.45 26.22
N GLY A 282 -3.91 7.40 24.92
CA GLY A 282 -2.94 8.28 24.26
C GLY A 282 -3.31 9.76 24.38
N GLY A 283 -4.59 10.11 24.16
CA GLY A 283 -5.09 11.47 24.36
C GLY A 283 -4.96 11.92 25.82
N TRP A 284 -5.27 11.03 26.78
CA TRP A 284 -5.08 11.31 28.20
C TRP A 284 -3.61 11.50 28.59
N ILE A 285 -2.70 10.66 28.08
CA ILE A 285 -1.26 10.77 28.32
C ILE A 285 -0.71 12.08 27.79
N SER A 286 -1.15 12.50 26.59
CA SER A 286 -0.75 13.78 26.02
C SER A 286 -1.21 14.99 26.85
N SER A 287 -2.27 14.83 27.67
CA SER A 287 -2.76 15.89 28.54
C SER A 287 -1.99 16.06 29.85
N VAL A 288 -1.13 15.08 30.20
CA VAL A 288 -0.35 15.07 31.45
C VAL A 288 1.13 15.36 31.14
N PRO A 289 1.64 16.59 31.39
CA PRO A 289 2.98 17.01 30.94
C PRO A 289 4.11 16.06 31.37
N ALA A 290 4.09 15.59 32.62
CA ALA A 290 5.13 14.71 33.17
C ALA A 290 5.22 13.34 32.47
N ILE A 291 4.13 12.85 31.88
CA ILE A 291 4.11 11.57 31.14
C ILE A 291 4.31 11.85 29.65
N ALA A 292 3.75 12.94 29.13
CA ALA A 292 3.93 13.36 27.74
C ALA A 292 5.40 13.54 27.37
N ASP A 293 6.23 14.10 28.26
CA ASP A 293 7.67 14.28 28.02
C ASP A 293 8.40 12.94 27.76
N VAL A 294 7.95 11.83 28.36
CA VAL A 294 8.53 10.49 28.15
C VAL A 294 8.29 9.98 26.73
N PHE A 295 7.15 10.33 26.13
CA PHE A 295 6.76 9.91 24.79
C PHE A 295 7.07 10.96 23.72
N THR A 296 7.57 12.13 24.12
CA THR A 296 7.97 13.20 23.19
C THR A 296 9.40 12.93 22.70
N LEU A 297 9.53 11.97 21.79
CA LEU A 297 10.81 11.59 21.20
C LEU A 297 11.18 12.50 20.03
N ASN A 298 12.47 12.85 19.95
CA ASN A 298 13.00 13.55 18.78
C ASN A 298 13.19 12.58 17.60
N ALA A 299 13.38 13.12 16.39
CA ALA A 299 13.48 12.31 15.19
C ALA A 299 14.62 11.28 15.24
N LYS A 300 15.77 11.60 15.84
CA LYS A 300 16.93 10.68 15.92
C LYS A 300 16.66 9.51 16.87
N GLU A 301 16.02 9.77 18.00
CA GLU A 301 15.59 8.73 18.94
C GLU A 301 14.58 7.77 18.29
N LEU A 302 13.63 8.32 17.52
CA LEU A 302 12.66 7.53 16.76
C LEU A 302 13.33 6.63 15.70
N VAL A 303 14.38 7.10 15.01
CA VAL A 303 15.14 6.24 14.08
C VAL A 303 15.71 5.02 14.80
N ILE A 304 16.37 5.24 15.93
CA ILE A 304 17.01 4.15 16.70
C ILE A 304 15.96 3.16 17.18
N ALA A 305 14.87 3.66 17.78
CA ALA A 305 13.77 2.84 18.25
C ALA A 305 13.17 1.99 17.11
N LEU A 306 12.93 2.61 15.95
CA LEU A 306 12.33 1.95 14.79
C LEU A 306 13.25 0.87 14.18
N VAL A 307 14.55 1.11 14.11
CA VAL A 307 15.52 0.12 13.60
C VAL A 307 15.60 -1.09 14.53
N ILE A 308 15.69 -0.86 15.85
CA ILE A 308 15.69 -1.94 16.86
C ILE A 308 14.41 -2.76 16.76
N TYR A 309 13.27 -2.07 16.69
CA TYR A 309 11.97 -2.70 16.57
C TYR A 309 11.84 -3.53 15.28
N SER A 310 12.19 -2.96 14.13
CA SER A 310 12.07 -3.64 12.82
C SER A 310 12.98 -4.87 12.75
N PHE A 311 14.16 -4.79 13.37
CA PHE A 311 15.04 -5.95 13.52
C PHE A 311 14.35 -7.07 14.32
N ALA A 312 13.78 -6.74 15.48
CA ALA A 312 13.05 -7.72 16.28
C ALA A 312 11.83 -8.31 15.52
N ALA A 313 11.04 -7.46 14.86
CA ALA A 313 9.88 -7.87 14.10
C ALA A 313 10.21 -8.77 12.91
N ALA A 314 11.31 -8.53 12.21
CA ALA A 314 11.76 -9.37 11.09
C ALA A 314 12.47 -10.67 11.55
N ALA A 315 13.09 -10.68 12.73
CA ALA A 315 13.76 -11.85 13.29
C ALA A 315 12.82 -12.83 14.02
N LEU A 316 11.73 -12.33 14.63
CA LEU A 316 10.76 -13.16 15.35
C LEU A 316 9.86 -13.99 14.41
N PRO A 317 9.29 -15.11 14.91
CA PRO A 317 8.33 -15.90 14.17
C PRO A 317 7.14 -15.06 13.69
N HIS A 318 6.67 -15.35 12.47
CA HIS A 318 5.67 -14.52 11.79
C HIS A 318 4.34 -14.44 12.53
N TRP A 319 3.90 -15.55 13.15
CA TRP A 319 2.64 -15.64 13.90
C TRP A 319 2.66 -14.87 15.23
N LEU A 320 3.83 -14.59 15.81
CA LEU A 320 3.94 -14.05 17.16
C LEU A 320 3.67 -12.54 17.21
N LEU A 321 4.24 -11.79 16.26
CA LEU A 321 4.18 -10.33 16.26
C LEU A 321 3.58 -9.76 14.98
N VAL A 322 4.14 -10.13 13.82
CA VAL A 322 3.78 -9.51 12.53
C VAL A 322 2.34 -9.84 12.14
N THR A 323 1.94 -11.11 12.17
CA THR A 323 0.56 -11.52 11.83
C THR A 323 -0.50 -10.81 12.68
N PRO A 324 -0.45 -10.87 14.03
CA PRO A 324 -1.46 -10.20 14.85
C PRO A 324 -1.41 -8.69 14.74
N ARG A 325 -0.23 -8.08 14.59
CA ARG A 325 -0.09 -6.62 14.43
C ARG A 325 -0.67 -6.14 13.09
N ASP A 326 -0.31 -6.80 12.00
CA ASP A 326 -0.80 -6.46 10.66
C ASP A 326 -2.32 -6.63 10.57
N TYR A 327 -2.84 -7.66 11.23
CA TYR A 327 -4.28 -7.88 11.32
C TYR A 327 -4.98 -6.83 12.19
N LEU A 328 -4.42 -6.46 13.34
CA LEU A 328 -4.94 -5.35 14.18
C LEU A 328 -4.95 -4.03 13.40
N SER A 329 -3.84 -3.73 12.71
CA SER A 329 -3.68 -2.59 11.82
C SER A 329 -4.78 -2.57 10.76
N THR A 330 -5.03 -3.70 10.10
CA THR A 330 -6.11 -3.85 9.09
C THR A 330 -7.47 -3.42 9.62
N LEU A 331 -7.83 -3.79 10.85
CA LEU A 331 -9.11 -3.42 11.44
C LEU A 331 -9.25 -1.90 11.55
N MET A 332 -8.18 -1.20 11.94
CA MET A 332 -8.15 0.25 11.89
C MET A 332 -8.22 0.77 10.46
N LYS A 333 -7.41 0.20 9.55
CA LYS A 333 -7.36 0.60 8.13
C LYS A 333 -8.75 0.62 7.51
N ILE A 334 -9.46 -0.51 7.59
CA ILE A 334 -10.79 -0.68 7.01
C ILE A 334 -11.84 0.09 7.81
N GLY A 335 -11.75 0.09 9.16
CA GLY A 335 -12.68 0.81 10.03
C GLY A 335 -12.70 2.31 9.78
N THR A 336 -11.51 2.94 9.71
CA THR A 336 -11.37 4.36 9.37
C THR A 336 -11.85 4.65 7.95
N LEU A 337 -11.58 3.76 6.99
CA LEU A 337 -12.06 3.94 5.62
C LEU A 337 -13.60 3.94 5.54
N VAL A 338 -14.26 3.05 6.28
CA VAL A 338 -15.73 3.04 6.41
C VAL A 338 -16.23 4.32 7.07
N LEU A 339 -15.58 4.75 8.16
CA LEU A 339 -15.91 5.99 8.85
C LEU A 339 -15.79 7.22 7.93
N LEU A 340 -14.73 7.28 7.12
CA LEU A 340 -14.52 8.33 6.12
C LEU A 340 -15.58 8.32 5.02
N VAL A 341 -15.95 7.15 4.50
CA VAL A 341 -17.03 7.03 3.52
C VAL A 341 -18.35 7.54 4.09
N LEU A 342 -18.70 7.13 5.31
CA LEU A 342 -19.90 7.64 5.99
C LEU A 342 -19.81 9.15 6.21
N GLY A 343 -18.65 9.66 6.61
CA GLY A 343 -18.39 11.09 6.74
C GLY A 343 -18.62 11.85 5.43
N ILE A 344 -18.13 11.35 4.30
CA ILE A 344 -18.34 11.95 2.98
C ILE A 344 -19.81 11.91 2.57
N LEU A 345 -20.51 10.79 2.82
CA LEU A 345 -21.93 10.67 2.48
C LEU A 345 -22.81 11.63 3.29
N ILE A 346 -22.46 11.87 4.57
CA ILE A 346 -23.22 12.77 5.45
C ILE A 346 -22.85 14.23 5.20
N ALA A 347 -21.56 14.55 5.14
CA ALA A 347 -21.07 15.92 4.93
C ALA A 347 -21.34 16.42 3.51
N ASN A 348 -21.44 15.50 2.54
CA ASN A 348 -21.65 15.79 1.12
C ASN A 348 -20.75 16.95 0.62
N PRO A 349 -19.41 16.86 0.80
CA PRO A 349 -18.53 17.97 0.51
C PRO A 349 -18.46 18.20 -0.99
N SER A 350 -18.42 19.48 -1.39
CA SER A 350 -18.22 19.86 -2.78
C SER A 350 -16.73 19.90 -3.13
N VAL A 351 -16.42 19.52 -4.36
CA VAL A 351 -15.07 19.56 -4.91
C VAL A 351 -14.67 21.01 -5.20
N GLN A 352 -13.50 21.40 -4.72
CA GLN A 352 -12.92 22.73 -4.85
C GLN A 352 -11.84 22.80 -5.94
N MET A 353 -11.24 21.67 -6.34
CA MET A 353 -10.26 21.60 -7.43
C MET A 353 -10.95 21.44 -8.80
N PRO A 354 -10.49 22.10 -9.88
CA PRO A 354 -11.02 21.89 -11.21
C PRO A 354 -10.66 20.49 -11.76
N ALA A 355 -11.35 20.11 -12.84
CA ALA A 355 -11.10 18.84 -13.53
C ALA A 355 -9.65 18.73 -14.03
N LEU A 356 -9.15 19.83 -14.60
CA LEU A 356 -7.77 20.04 -15.00
C LEU A 356 -7.39 21.45 -14.57
N THR A 357 -6.20 21.59 -14.00
CA THR A 357 -5.58 22.90 -13.68
C THR A 357 -4.63 23.29 -14.80
N GLU A 358 -4.15 24.52 -14.77
CA GLU A 358 -3.08 25.02 -15.65
C GLU A 358 -1.80 24.17 -15.49
N PHE A 359 -1.54 23.66 -14.27
CA PHE A 359 -0.41 22.76 -14.00
C PHE A 359 -0.49 21.42 -14.72
N ALA A 360 -1.65 20.98 -15.18
CA ALA A 360 -1.74 19.80 -16.06
C ALA A 360 -1.06 20.02 -17.42
N SER A 361 -0.93 21.27 -17.84
CA SER A 361 -0.38 21.69 -19.14
C SER A 361 1.00 22.35 -19.05
N THR A 362 1.51 22.56 -17.84
CA THR A 362 2.80 23.21 -17.60
C THR A 362 3.68 22.37 -16.69
N SER A 363 4.98 22.30 -16.95
CA SER A 363 5.92 21.53 -16.11
C SER A 363 6.28 22.18 -14.77
N THR A 364 5.59 23.27 -14.38
CA THR A 364 5.93 24.15 -13.25
C THR A 364 5.10 23.91 -11.99
N GLY A 365 4.53 22.71 -11.84
CA GLY A 365 3.75 22.34 -10.65
C GLY A 365 4.53 22.54 -9.34
N PRO A 366 3.95 23.23 -8.34
CA PRO A 366 4.64 23.54 -7.09
C PRO A 366 4.69 22.36 -6.09
N THR A 367 3.86 21.32 -6.21
CA THR A 367 3.99 20.14 -5.33
C THR A 367 5.01 19.14 -5.89
N PHE A 368 5.05 18.99 -7.22
CA PHE A 368 6.15 18.35 -7.96
C PHE A 368 6.26 18.92 -9.38
N ALA A 369 7.49 18.93 -9.91
CA ALA A 369 7.77 19.43 -11.25
C ALA A 369 7.61 18.34 -12.31
N GLY A 370 6.99 18.69 -13.44
CA GLY A 370 6.78 17.81 -14.58
C GLY A 370 5.41 17.96 -15.24
N ASP A 371 5.31 17.57 -16.51
CA ASP A 371 4.04 17.52 -17.25
C ASP A 371 3.15 16.36 -16.77
N LEU A 372 1.84 16.44 -17.07
CA LEU A 372 0.87 15.38 -16.74
C LEU A 372 1.36 14.00 -17.21
N PHE A 373 1.76 13.89 -18.47
CA PHE A 373 2.49 12.71 -18.94
C PHE A 373 3.99 13.03 -18.95
N PRO A 374 4.84 12.23 -18.28
CA PRO A 374 4.54 10.98 -17.57
C PRO A 374 4.31 11.13 -16.05
N PHE A 375 4.49 12.33 -15.47
CA PHE A 375 4.71 12.45 -14.03
C PHE A 375 3.48 12.20 -13.16
N LEU A 376 2.26 12.44 -13.65
CA LEU A 376 1.05 12.08 -12.90
C LEU A 376 1.05 10.58 -12.56
N PHE A 377 1.37 9.77 -13.58
CA PHE A 377 1.39 8.33 -13.48
C PHE A 377 2.48 7.88 -12.50
N ILE A 378 3.67 8.51 -12.54
CA ILE A 378 4.78 8.27 -11.59
C ILE A 378 4.42 8.65 -10.16
N THR A 379 3.80 9.80 -9.96
CA THR A 379 3.45 10.33 -8.65
C THR A 379 2.37 9.47 -7.99
N ILE A 380 1.34 9.09 -8.73
CA ILE A 380 0.32 8.13 -8.28
C ILE A 380 0.79 6.71 -8.63
N ALA A 381 1.86 6.26 -7.97
CA ALA A 381 2.33 4.89 -8.10
C ALA A 381 1.45 3.94 -7.25
N CYS A 382 1.72 3.80 -5.95
CA CYS A 382 0.88 2.98 -5.08
C CYS A 382 -0.56 3.52 -5.01
N GLY A 383 -1.55 2.64 -4.93
CA GLY A 383 -2.96 2.94 -5.21
C GLY A 383 -3.39 2.76 -6.67
N ALA A 384 -2.47 2.77 -7.65
CA ALA A 384 -2.77 2.45 -9.05
C ALA A 384 -1.90 1.29 -9.57
N LEU A 385 -0.57 1.41 -9.47
CA LEU A 385 0.40 0.41 -9.88
C LEU A 385 1.68 0.51 -9.04
N SER A 386 2.10 -0.60 -8.42
CA SER A 386 3.27 -0.61 -7.55
C SER A 386 4.11 -1.87 -7.73
N GLY A 387 5.40 -1.71 -7.97
CA GLY A 387 6.35 -2.81 -8.06
C GLY A 387 6.66 -3.43 -6.70
N PHE A 388 6.65 -2.64 -5.62
CA PHE A 388 6.86 -3.14 -4.26
C PHE A 388 5.84 -4.23 -3.89
N HIS A 389 4.62 -4.15 -4.43
CA HIS A 389 3.59 -5.17 -4.15
C HIS A 389 3.97 -6.51 -4.74
N GLY A 390 4.63 -6.54 -5.91
CA GLY A 390 5.21 -7.77 -6.45
C GLY A 390 6.24 -8.42 -5.51
N ALA A 391 6.93 -7.63 -4.69
CA ALA A 391 7.85 -8.11 -3.67
C ALA A 391 7.17 -8.62 -2.40
N VAL A 392 5.93 -8.17 -2.10
CA VAL A 392 5.09 -8.68 -0.99
C VAL A 392 4.27 -9.90 -1.44
N SER A 393 3.67 -9.83 -2.63
CA SER A 393 2.98 -10.91 -3.32
C SER A 393 3.89 -12.08 -3.66
N SER A 394 5.20 -11.90 -3.65
CA SER A 394 6.17 -13.00 -3.70
C SER A 394 6.93 -13.10 -2.38
N GLY A 395 7.38 -14.29 -1.98
CA GLY A 395 8.22 -14.42 -0.78
C GLY A 395 7.50 -14.30 0.58
N LEU A 396 6.40 -13.56 0.70
CA LEU A 396 5.59 -13.43 1.93
C LEU A 396 4.24 -14.13 1.82
N THR A 397 3.24 -13.46 1.21
CA THR A 397 1.85 -13.92 1.16
C THR A 397 1.66 -15.35 0.63
N PRO A 398 2.37 -15.81 -0.44
CA PRO A 398 2.20 -17.18 -0.95
C PRO A 398 2.50 -18.28 0.07
N LYS A 399 3.33 -17.99 1.09
CA LYS A 399 3.73 -18.96 2.12
C LYS A 399 2.63 -19.20 3.17
N ALA A 400 1.56 -18.38 3.14
CA ALA A 400 0.46 -18.46 4.08
C ALA A 400 -0.91 -18.76 3.46
N VAL A 401 -1.03 -18.75 2.12
CA VAL A 401 -2.28 -19.02 1.40
C VAL A 401 -2.77 -20.45 1.65
N GLU A 402 -4.01 -20.62 2.09
CA GLU A 402 -4.58 -21.94 2.35
C GLU A 402 -4.98 -22.65 1.05
N LYS A 403 -5.54 -21.92 0.09
CA LYS A 403 -6.07 -22.45 -1.17
C LYS A 403 -5.85 -21.53 -2.36
N GLU A 404 -5.59 -22.11 -3.54
CA GLU A 404 -5.35 -21.35 -4.76
C GLU A 404 -6.54 -20.46 -5.15
N ASN A 405 -7.78 -20.90 -4.91
CA ASN A 405 -8.97 -20.10 -5.18
C ASN A 405 -9.08 -18.82 -4.34
N GLN A 406 -8.34 -18.71 -3.22
CA GLN A 406 -8.31 -17.50 -2.39
C GLN A 406 -7.44 -16.38 -2.99
N ILE A 407 -6.53 -16.70 -3.92
CA ILE A 407 -5.55 -15.76 -4.48
C ILE A 407 -6.23 -14.56 -5.15
N ARG A 408 -7.36 -14.77 -5.84
CA ARG A 408 -8.12 -13.67 -6.45
C ARG A 408 -8.60 -12.66 -5.41
N MET A 409 -9.13 -13.15 -4.29
CA MET A 409 -9.60 -12.28 -3.21
C MET A 409 -8.44 -11.58 -2.53
N ILE A 410 -7.34 -12.29 -2.29
CA ILE A 410 -6.19 -11.74 -1.56
C ILE A 410 -5.45 -10.73 -2.43
N GLY A 411 -4.94 -11.10 -3.62
CA GLY A 411 -4.17 -10.17 -4.45
C GLY A 411 -5.06 -9.09 -5.09
N TYR A 412 -5.98 -9.49 -5.98
CA TYR A 412 -6.81 -8.51 -6.70
C TYR A 412 -7.71 -7.72 -5.76
N GLY A 413 -8.34 -8.39 -4.79
CA GLY A 413 -9.25 -7.74 -3.84
C GLY A 413 -8.56 -6.73 -2.93
N SER A 414 -7.39 -7.05 -2.36
CA SER A 414 -6.67 -6.11 -1.50
C SER A 414 -6.18 -4.89 -2.28
N MET A 415 -5.73 -5.08 -3.53
CA MET A 415 -5.35 -3.95 -4.41
C MET A 415 -6.50 -2.99 -4.69
N LEU A 416 -7.73 -3.51 -4.86
CA LEU A 416 -8.90 -2.64 -5.02
C LEU A 416 -9.20 -1.83 -3.75
N VAL A 417 -8.99 -2.41 -2.56
CA VAL A 417 -9.19 -1.69 -1.29
C VAL A 417 -8.14 -0.61 -1.10
N GLU A 418 -6.87 -0.88 -1.45
CA GLU A 418 -5.81 0.14 -1.43
C GLU A 418 -6.09 1.28 -2.42
N SER A 419 -6.52 0.94 -3.63
CA SER A 419 -6.93 1.94 -4.61
C SER A 419 -8.14 2.74 -4.16
N PHE A 420 -9.06 2.14 -3.40
CA PHE A 420 -10.14 2.87 -2.77
C PHE A 420 -9.63 3.87 -1.71
N THR A 421 -8.63 3.49 -0.92
CA THR A 421 -7.92 4.43 -0.03
C THR A 421 -7.31 5.60 -0.81
N ALA A 422 -6.75 5.36 -1.99
CA ALA A 422 -6.24 6.43 -2.86
C ALA A 422 -7.33 7.38 -3.38
N VAL A 423 -8.52 6.87 -3.69
CA VAL A 423 -9.67 7.72 -4.04
C VAL A 423 -10.09 8.59 -2.85
N ILE A 424 -10.13 8.04 -1.63
CA ILE A 424 -10.47 8.82 -0.43
C ILE A 424 -9.40 9.88 -0.13
N ALA A 425 -8.12 9.56 -0.32
CA ALA A 425 -7.04 10.53 -0.16
C ALA A 425 -7.14 11.67 -1.18
N LEU A 426 -7.47 11.36 -2.44
CA LEU A 426 -7.75 12.38 -3.45
C LEU A 426 -8.94 13.25 -3.04
N ILE A 427 -10.05 12.64 -2.59
CA ILE A 427 -11.23 13.38 -2.09
C ILE A 427 -10.82 14.36 -0.99
N ALA A 428 -10.06 13.90 0.01
CA ALA A 428 -9.57 14.75 1.09
C ALA A 428 -8.78 15.98 0.60
N ALA A 429 -7.98 15.83 -0.46
CA ALA A 429 -7.22 16.94 -1.04
C ALA A 429 -8.07 17.89 -1.91
N ILE A 430 -9.03 17.36 -2.68
CA ILE A 430 -9.79 18.17 -3.65
C ILE A 430 -10.99 18.89 -3.05
N THR A 431 -11.38 18.60 -1.81
CA THR A 431 -12.49 19.27 -1.11
C THR A 431 -12.04 20.36 -0.14
N ILE A 432 -10.76 20.41 0.23
CA ILE A 432 -10.21 21.56 0.94
C ILE A 432 -9.97 22.70 -0.04
N SER A 433 -9.96 23.94 0.45
CA SER A 433 -9.69 25.08 -0.43
C SER A 433 -8.30 24.97 -1.07
N GLN A 434 -8.20 25.38 -2.33
CA GLN A 434 -6.97 25.21 -3.09
C GLN A 434 -5.79 25.99 -2.49
N GLY A 435 -6.04 27.21 -1.99
CA GLY A 435 -4.99 28.01 -1.36
C GLY A 435 -4.42 27.35 -0.09
N ILE A 436 -5.26 26.70 0.72
CA ILE A 436 -4.80 25.91 1.87
C ILE A 436 -3.99 24.70 1.39
N TYR A 437 -4.50 23.97 0.38
CA TYR A 437 -3.80 22.84 -0.22
C TYR A 437 -2.37 23.19 -0.66
N PHE A 438 -2.19 24.27 -1.43
CA PHE A 438 -0.86 24.67 -1.91
C PHE A 438 0.03 25.20 -0.78
N SER A 439 -0.52 25.97 0.16
CA SER A 439 0.22 26.48 1.33
C SER A 439 0.78 25.34 2.18
N THR A 440 0.04 24.24 2.30
CA THR A 440 0.46 23.04 3.03
C THR A 440 1.47 22.20 2.26
N ASN A 441 1.25 21.97 0.95
CA ASN A 441 2.05 21.02 0.17
C ASN A 441 3.29 21.59 -0.51
N MET A 442 3.50 22.91 -0.49
CA MET A 442 4.76 23.52 -0.93
C MET A 442 5.82 23.50 0.16
N SER A 443 7.04 23.08 -0.18
CA SER A 443 8.19 23.21 0.72
C SER A 443 8.52 24.68 1.01
N ALA A 444 9.19 24.95 2.13
CA ALA A 444 9.61 26.31 2.48
C ALA A 444 10.45 26.97 1.37
N SER A 445 11.31 26.20 0.70
CA SER A 445 12.10 26.67 -0.44
C SER A 445 11.23 27.07 -1.65
N GLN A 446 10.17 26.31 -1.94
CA GLN A 446 9.25 26.63 -3.02
C GLN A 446 8.43 27.87 -2.69
N ILE A 447 7.94 27.99 -1.45
CA ILE A 447 7.25 29.20 -0.98
C ILE A 447 8.17 30.41 -1.09
N SER A 448 9.43 30.31 -0.66
CA SER A 448 10.38 31.41 -0.77
C SER A 448 10.66 31.82 -2.20
N THR A 449 10.77 30.84 -3.11
CA THR A 449 10.98 31.11 -4.54
C THR A 449 9.77 31.81 -5.16
N ALA A 450 8.55 31.37 -4.85
CA ALA A 450 7.32 31.91 -5.42
C ALA A 450 6.90 33.27 -4.81
N SER A 451 7.17 33.49 -3.52
CA SER A 451 6.83 34.72 -2.81
C SER A 451 7.93 35.79 -2.86
N GLY A 452 9.18 35.40 -3.11
CA GLY A 452 10.36 36.24 -2.92
C GLY A 452 10.72 36.49 -1.45
N VAL A 453 10.10 35.77 -0.50
CA VAL A 453 10.35 35.90 0.95
C VAL A 453 11.14 34.69 1.45
N THR A 454 12.36 34.90 1.93
CA THR A 454 13.21 33.81 2.46
C THR A 454 12.66 33.28 3.78
N LEU A 455 12.25 32.01 3.81
CA LEU A 455 11.84 31.30 5.01
C LEU A 455 13.02 30.49 5.55
N THR A 456 13.27 30.60 6.85
CA THR A 456 14.29 29.85 7.57
C THR A 456 13.65 28.92 8.60
N ALA A 457 14.43 28.03 9.20
CA ALA A 457 13.95 27.15 10.26
C ALA A 457 13.38 27.94 11.47
N THR A 458 13.85 29.18 11.68
CA THR A 458 13.42 30.08 12.77
C THR A 458 12.26 30.99 12.39
N SER A 459 11.80 30.99 11.13
CA SER A 459 10.66 31.83 10.71
C SER A 459 9.42 31.51 11.51
N THR A 460 8.76 32.55 12.02
CA THR A 460 7.56 32.44 12.85
C THR A 460 6.38 31.89 12.05
N PRO A 461 5.37 31.29 12.70
CA PRO A 461 4.15 30.85 12.02
C PRO A 461 3.48 31.96 11.19
N ASP A 462 3.53 33.20 11.66
CA ASP A 462 2.95 34.36 10.98
C ASP A 462 3.71 34.71 9.69
N GLU A 463 5.05 34.77 9.75
CA GLU A 463 5.90 35.00 8.58
C GLU A 463 5.69 33.91 7.52
N ARG A 464 5.53 32.66 7.94
CA ARG A 464 5.24 31.53 7.05
C ARG A 464 3.87 31.68 6.39
N ALA A 465 2.85 32.09 7.14
CA ALA A 465 1.51 32.29 6.61
C ALA A 465 1.48 33.41 5.55
N GLU A 466 2.10 34.55 5.83
CA GLU A 466 2.16 35.67 4.87
C GLU A 466 2.94 35.30 3.61
N ALA A 467 4.09 34.63 3.76
CA ALA A 467 4.87 34.15 2.61
C ALA A 467 4.09 33.14 1.76
N ALA A 468 3.33 32.24 2.40
CA ALA A 468 2.50 31.25 1.72
C ALA A 468 1.37 31.90 0.91
N VAL A 469 0.67 32.89 1.48
CA VAL A 469 -0.36 33.66 0.77
C VAL A 469 0.22 34.35 -0.45
N LYS A 470 1.35 35.04 -0.29
CA LYS A 470 2.03 35.71 -1.41
C LYS A 470 2.49 34.73 -2.49
N ALA A 471 2.92 33.52 -2.09
CA ALA A 471 3.27 32.46 -3.03
C ALA A 471 2.05 31.92 -3.78
N VAL A 472 0.90 31.79 -3.10
CA VAL A 472 -0.38 31.38 -3.72
C VAL A 472 -0.87 32.46 -4.69
N ASP A 473 -0.83 33.73 -4.30
CA ASP A 473 -1.27 34.86 -5.12
C ASP A 473 -0.39 35.04 -6.38
N SER A 474 0.88 34.62 -6.33
CA SER A 474 1.77 34.64 -7.50
C SER A 474 1.51 33.50 -8.48
N MET A 475 0.75 32.47 -8.08
CA MET A 475 0.33 31.39 -8.97
C MET A 475 -0.77 31.88 -9.91
N LYS A 476 -0.55 31.70 -11.21
CA LYS A 476 -1.55 31.99 -12.25
C LYS A 476 -2.47 30.79 -12.46
N VAL A 477 -3.16 30.39 -11.40
CA VAL A 477 -4.01 29.19 -11.36
C VAL A 477 -5.43 29.61 -11.05
N SER A 478 -6.36 29.11 -11.84
CA SER A 478 -7.78 29.39 -11.67
C SER A 478 -8.42 28.40 -10.70
N ASP A 479 -9.36 28.89 -9.88
CA ASP A 479 -10.22 28.04 -9.07
C ASP A 479 -11.26 27.30 -9.93
N ILE A 480 -12.14 26.51 -9.30
CA ILE A 480 -13.16 25.73 -10.00
C ILE A 480 -14.20 26.61 -10.74
N GLU A 481 -14.36 27.87 -10.34
CA GLU A 481 -15.26 28.84 -10.94
C GLU A 481 -14.57 29.70 -12.02
N GLY A 482 -13.25 29.54 -12.19
CA GLY A 482 -12.45 30.31 -13.14
C GLY A 482 -11.93 31.65 -12.58
N ASN A 483 -12.08 31.91 -11.28
CA ASN A 483 -11.51 33.08 -10.62
C ASN A 483 -10.07 32.79 -10.17
N GLN A 484 -9.32 33.81 -9.79
CA GLN A 484 -8.00 33.59 -9.21
C GLN A 484 -8.13 32.91 -7.84
N MET A 485 -7.35 31.84 -7.66
CA MET A 485 -7.29 31.10 -6.40
C MET A 485 -6.98 32.02 -5.22
N LYS A 486 -7.77 31.86 -4.15
CA LYS A 486 -7.56 32.52 -2.86
C LYS A 486 -7.29 31.51 -1.75
N VAL A 487 -6.60 31.97 -0.71
CA VAL A 487 -6.45 31.21 0.55
C VAL A 487 -7.67 31.49 1.42
N THR A 488 -8.55 30.49 1.57
CA THR A 488 -9.78 30.60 2.37
C THR A 488 -9.95 29.39 3.28
N TRP A 489 -10.59 29.58 4.44
CA TRP A 489 -10.88 28.48 5.37
C TRP A 489 -12.20 28.70 6.10
N ASP A 490 -13.08 27.70 6.04
CA ASP A 490 -14.38 27.75 6.72
C ASP A 490 -14.28 27.16 8.13
N SER A 491 -14.53 28.03 9.11
CA SER A 491 -14.45 27.72 10.53
C SER A 491 -15.66 28.32 11.28
N VAL A 492 -15.61 28.33 12.61
CA VAL A 492 -16.58 29.00 13.48
C VAL A 492 -15.96 30.19 14.19
N ASP A 493 -16.74 31.25 14.39
CA ASP A 493 -16.33 32.38 15.22
C ASP A 493 -16.40 32.06 16.72
N GLU A 494 -15.98 33.00 17.57
CA GLU A 494 -16.02 32.87 19.04
C GLU A 494 -17.42 32.60 19.61
N ASN A 495 -18.47 32.89 18.83
CA ASN A 495 -19.87 32.66 19.20
C ASN A 495 -20.45 31.37 18.59
N GLY A 496 -19.63 30.59 17.86
CA GLY A 496 -20.04 29.36 17.18
C GLY A 496 -20.73 29.56 15.83
N ASN A 497 -20.75 30.76 15.25
CA ASN A 497 -21.33 31.01 13.93
C ASN A 497 -20.32 30.67 12.82
N ALA A 498 -20.82 30.17 11.69
CA ALA A 498 -19.98 29.89 10.53
C ALA A 498 -19.32 31.17 9.99
N LYS A 499 -17.99 31.13 9.81
CA LYS A 499 -17.18 32.23 9.29
C LYS A 499 -16.09 31.70 8.35
N THR A 500 -16.00 32.31 7.17
CA THR A 500 -14.91 32.10 6.23
C THR A 500 -13.78 33.09 6.54
N TYR A 501 -12.61 32.56 6.85
CA TYR A 501 -11.37 33.32 7.00
C TYR A 501 -10.64 33.40 5.66
N GLU A 502 -9.91 34.49 5.41
CA GLU A 502 -9.15 34.70 4.18
C GLU A 502 -7.67 34.99 4.47
N GLY A 503 -6.80 34.73 3.49
CA GLY A 503 -5.38 35.09 3.54
C GLY A 503 -4.62 34.39 4.67
N ALA A 504 -3.77 35.15 5.37
CA ALA A 504 -2.92 34.60 6.43
C ALA A 504 -3.76 34.15 7.63
N ASP A 505 -4.88 34.83 7.91
CA ASP A 505 -5.80 34.46 8.99
C ASP A 505 -6.48 33.13 8.73
N ALA A 506 -6.75 32.78 7.46
CA ALA A 506 -7.24 31.45 7.09
C ALA A 506 -6.24 30.34 7.49
N LEU A 507 -4.94 30.56 7.24
CA LEU A 507 -3.89 29.59 7.60
C LEU A 507 -3.72 29.47 9.12
N LYS A 508 -3.82 30.60 9.84
CA LYS A 508 -3.74 30.63 11.31
C LYS A 508 -4.94 29.93 11.94
N GLN A 509 -6.14 30.24 11.46
CA GLN A 509 -7.36 29.61 11.96
C GLN A 509 -7.37 28.12 11.65
N ALA A 510 -7.00 27.72 10.43
CA ALA A 510 -6.91 26.31 10.06
C ALA A 510 -5.91 25.54 10.95
N ALA A 511 -4.78 26.15 11.30
CA ALA A 511 -3.82 25.58 12.24
C ALA A 511 -4.40 25.47 13.66
N SER A 512 -5.08 26.52 14.14
CA SER A 512 -5.75 26.53 15.44
C SER A 512 -6.83 25.44 15.55
N ASP A 513 -7.67 25.29 14.52
CA ASP A 513 -8.79 24.34 14.50
C ASP A 513 -8.34 22.88 14.61
N ILE A 514 -7.16 22.57 14.07
CA ILE A 514 -6.57 21.23 14.12
C ILE A 514 -5.60 21.04 15.30
N GLY A 515 -5.38 22.07 16.12
CA GLY A 515 -4.49 22.03 17.28
C GLY A 515 -3.00 22.09 16.96
N GLU A 516 -2.62 22.77 15.87
CA GLU A 516 -1.25 22.93 15.40
C GLU A 516 -0.81 24.40 15.40
N ASN A 517 0.50 24.65 15.51
CA ASN A 517 1.03 26.02 15.43
C ASN A 517 1.08 26.55 13.98
N THR A 518 1.20 25.66 13.00
CA THR A 518 1.23 26.02 11.57
C THR A 518 0.99 24.80 10.69
N ILE A 519 0.29 25.04 9.58
CA ILE A 519 0.05 24.06 8.50
C ILE A 519 0.90 24.33 7.26
N VAL A 520 1.68 25.42 7.25
CA VAL A 520 2.48 25.84 6.10
C VAL A 520 3.69 24.93 5.95
N SER A 521 3.96 24.48 4.72
CA SER A 521 5.08 23.61 4.38
C SER A 521 5.14 22.28 5.14
N ARG A 522 3.98 21.75 5.52
CA ARG A 522 3.82 20.36 5.99
C ARG A 522 3.69 19.42 4.77
N THR A 523 4.73 19.41 3.94
CA THR A 523 4.77 18.64 2.70
C THR A 523 4.67 17.13 2.92
N GLY A 524 4.21 16.40 1.91
CA GLY A 524 4.11 14.94 1.94
C GLY A 524 2.69 14.41 2.06
N GLY A 525 1.67 15.27 1.94
CA GLY A 525 0.26 14.87 1.83
C GLY A 525 -0.43 14.47 3.14
N ALA A 526 0.32 14.04 4.15
CA ALA A 526 -0.21 13.59 5.45
C ALA A 526 -1.12 14.62 6.13
N THR A 527 -0.62 15.86 6.28
CA THR A 527 -1.37 16.96 6.87
C THR A 527 -2.61 17.29 6.06
N THR A 528 -2.52 17.28 4.72
CA THR A 528 -3.68 17.52 3.84
C THR A 528 -4.74 16.43 3.98
N PHE A 529 -4.32 15.15 4.04
CA PHE A 529 -5.23 14.04 4.29
C PHE A 529 -5.95 14.21 5.63
N ALA A 530 -5.18 14.47 6.69
CA ALA A 530 -5.70 14.64 8.03
C ALA A 530 -6.66 15.83 8.15
N MET A 531 -6.35 16.96 7.50
CA MET A 531 -7.23 18.12 7.43
C MET A 531 -8.54 17.82 6.69
N GLY A 532 -8.47 17.18 5.52
CA GLY A 532 -9.67 16.79 4.77
C GLY A 532 -10.54 15.81 5.54
N MET A 533 -9.92 14.79 6.15
CA MET A 533 -10.59 13.83 7.04
C MET A 533 -11.27 14.53 8.22
N ALA A 534 -10.57 15.39 8.94
CA ALA A 534 -11.11 16.12 10.07
C ALA A 534 -12.28 17.02 9.63
N ASN A 535 -12.19 17.64 8.45
CA ASN A 535 -13.24 18.47 7.90
C ASN A 535 -14.54 17.70 7.58
N PHE A 536 -14.44 16.43 7.15
CA PHE A 536 -15.64 15.60 6.93
C PHE A 536 -16.22 15.09 8.25
N LEU A 537 -15.35 14.66 9.17
CA LEU A 537 -15.79 13.99 10.40
C LEU A 537 -16.35 14.95 11.44
N LYS A 538 -15.90 16.22 11.47
CA LYS A 538 -16.47 17.25 12.36
C LYS A 538 -17.98 17.46 12.13
N SER A 539 -18.45 17.25 10.90
CA SER A 539 -19.85 17.47 10.50
C SER A 539 -20.85 16.50 11.15
N TYR A 540 -20.41 15.34 11.65
CA TYR A 540 -21.30 14.33 12.24
C TYR A 540 -20.79 13.77 13.58
N LEU A 541 -19.48 13.77 13.83
CA LEU A 541 -18.89 13.23 15.05
C LEU A 541 -18.18 14.32 15.87
N GLY A 542 -18.94 15.01 16.72
CA GLY A 542 -18.39 15.86 17.78
C GLY A 542 -18.29 17.36 17.47
N GLY A 543 -18.79 17.82 16.32
CA GLY A 543 -18.83 19.25 16.00
C GLY A 543 -17.43 19.85 15.75
N HIS A 544 -17.33 21.17 15.76
CA HIS A 544 -16.08 21.86 15.41
C HIS A 544 -14.93 21.55 16.39
N ASP A 545 -15.23 21.36 17.67
CA ASP A 545 -14.25 21.12 18.73
C ASP A 545 -13.55 19.75 18.61
N SER A 546 -14.11 18.81 17.83
CA SER A 546 -13.50 17.50 17.58
C SER A 546 -12.49 17.50 16.43
N MET A 547 -12.29 18.64 15.76
CA MET A 547 -11.44 18.71 14.57
C MET A 547 -9.98 18.37 14.87
N ALA A 548 -9.41 18.90 15.97
CA ALA A 548 -8.07 18.55 16.44
C ALA A 548 -7.94 17.05 16.79
N PHE A 549 -8.96 16.45 17.42
CA PHE A 549 -8.98 15.02 17.70
C PHE A 549 -8.90 14.20 16.41
N TRP A 550 -9.75 14.51 15.43
CA TRP A 550 -9.78 13.77 14.16
C TRP A 550 -8.53 13.97 13.32
N TYR A 551 -7.92 15.16 13.35
CA TYR A 551 -6.65 15.44 12.69
C TYR A 551 -5.52 14.57 13.28
N HIS A 552 -5.33 14.58 14.60
CA HIS A 552 -4.29 13.77 15.25
C HIS A 552 -4.56 12.26 15.11
N PHE A 553 -5.82 11.84 15.14
CA PHE A 553 -6.21 10.47 14.84
C PHE A 553 -5.80 10.08 13.41
N ALA A 554 -6.03 10.94 12.41
CA ALA A 554 -5.67 10.68 11.02
C ALA A 554 -4.16 10.57 10.81
N ILE A 555 -3.36 11.43 11.48
CA ILE A 555 -1.90 11.36 11.43
C ILE A 555 -1.38 10.06 12.03
N MET A 556 -1.88 9.68 13.22
CA MET A 556 -1.50 8.42 13.86
C MET A 556 -1.90 7.21 13.00
N PHE A 557 -3.11 7.25 12.43
CA PHE A 557 -3.61 6.26 11.51
C PHE A 557 -2.70 6.08 10.29
N GLU A 558 -2.27 7.17 9.67
CA GLU A 558 -1.33 7.14 8.56
C GLU A 558 0.04 6.59 8.98
N ALA A 559 0.60 7.06 10.09
CA ALA A 559 1.89 6.56 10.59
C ALA A 559 1.84 5.04 10.84
N LEU A 560 0.71 4.52 11.36
CA LEU A 560 0.49 3.09 11.54
C LEU A 560 0.45 2.33 10.20
N PHE A 561 -0.13 2.90 9.14
CA PHE A 561 -0.08 2.30 7.79
C PHE A 561 1.35 2.11 7.31
N ILE A 562 2.14 3.16 7.48
CA ILE A 562 3.52 3.22 7.01
C ILE A 562 4.37 2.20 7.75
N LEU A 563 4.26 2.14 9.07
CA LEU A 563 5.04 1.23 9.90
C LEU A 563 4.75 -0.24 9.62
N THR A 564 3.50 -0.61 9.32
CA THR A 564 3.18 -1.98 8.89
C THR A 564 3.86 -2.35 7.56
N THR A 565 4.01 -1.38 6.66
CA THR A 565 4.72 -1.59 5.39
C THR A 565 6.22 -1.72 5.62
N VAL A 566 6.80 -0.94 6.54
CA VAL A 566 8.22 -1.02 6.91
C VAL A 566 8.58 -2.40 7.49
N ASP A 567 7.71 -2.97 8.34
CA ASP A 567 7.91 -4.31 8.89
C ASP A 567 7.92 -5.38 7.80
N ASN A 568 6.89 -5.36 6.95
CA ASN A 568 6.76 -6.31 5.86
C ASN A 568 7.92 -6.17 4.88
N GLY A 569 8.30 -4.95 4.50
CA GLY A 569 9.41 -4.70 3.60
C GLY A 569 10.77 -5.08 4.19
N THR A 570 11.00 -4.90 5.50
CA THR A 570 12.22 -5.40 6.16
C THR A 570 12.30 -6.93 6.09
N ARG A 571 11.16 -7.62 6.25
CA ARG A 571 11.08 -9.09 6.11
C ARG A 571 11.27 -9.55 4.66
N VAL A 572 10.73 -8.82 3.68
CA VAL A 572 10.99 -9.06 2.25
C VAL A 572 12.47 -8.89 1.95
N ALA A 573 13.09 -7.79 2.38
CA ALA A 573 14.51 -7.52 2.17
C ALA A 573 15.39 -8.64 2.75
N ARG A 574 15.07 -9.12 3.95
CA ARG A 574 15.72 -10.29 4.56
C ARG A 574 15.71 -11.51 3.63
N TYR A 575 14.55 -11.86 3.07
CA TYR A 575 14.46 -13.00 2.14
C TYR A 575 15.25 -12.76 0.85
N GLN A 576 15.16 -11.56 0.27
CA GLN A 576 15.90 -11.21 -0.94
C GLN A 576 17.42 -11.31 -0.73
N ILE A 577 17.93 -10.79 0.38
CA ILE A 577 19.36 -10.87 0.73
C ILE A 577 19.77 -12.33 0.97
N GLY A 578 18.97 -13.10 1.71
CA GLY A 578 19.23 -14.51 1.97
C GLY A 578 19.31 -15.35 0.70
N GLU A 579 18.37 -15.15 -0.23
CA GLU A 579 18.34 -15.85 -1.51
C GLU A 579 19.49 -15.40 -2.44
N LEU A 580 19.82 -14.10 -2.49
CA LEU A 580 20.96 -13.60 -3.26
C LEU A 580 22.28 -14.21 -2.78
N LEU A 581 22.51 -14.22 -1.46
CA LEU A 581 23.69 -14.84 -0.87
C LEU A 581 23.68 -16.37 -1.09
N GLY A 582 22.51 -16.99 -0.97
CA GLY A 582 22.30 -18.42 -1.21
C GLY A 582 22.64 -18.88 -2.63
N ASN A 583 22.54 -17.98 -3.62
CA ASN A 583 22.94 -18.25 -5.00
C ASN A 583 24.46 -18.36 -5.19
N VAL A 584 25.27 -17.90 -4.22
CA VAL A 584 26.73 -18.07 -4.21
C VAL A 584 27.09 -19.46 -3.70
N ARG A 585 27.92 -20.22 -4.45
CA ARG A 585 28.24 -21.62 -4.15
C ARG A 585 28.71 -21.88 -2.72
N LYS A 586 29.50 -20.96 -2.14
CA LYS A 586 30.05 -21.07 -0.78
C LYS A 586 29.06 -20.67 0.32
N LEU A 587 27.98 -19.97 -0.03
CA LEU A 587 27.01 -19.38 0.91
C LEU A 587 25.61 -20.00 0.77
N LYS A 588 25.48 -21.18 0.16
CA LYS A 588 24.19 -21.87 -0.06
C LYS A 588 23.31 -22.00 1.18
N LYS A 589 23.92 -22.06 2.36
CA LYS A 589 23.18 -22.16 3.63
C LYS A 589 22.29 -20.93 3.91
N PHE A 590 22.60 -19.78 3.32
CA PHE A 590 21.75 -18.58 3.41
C PHE A 590 20.42 -18.71 2.65
N ALA A 591 20.29 -19.68 1.73
CA ALA A 591 19.02 -19.99 1.09
C ALA A 591 18.06 -20.78 1.99
N ASP A 592 18.53 -21.29 3.13
CA ASP A 592 17.70 -22.04 4.08
C ASP A 592 17.01 -21.07 5.06
N PRO A 593 15.68 -20.89 4.96
CA PRO A 593 14.94 -19.97 5.82
C PRO A 593 14.82 -20.45 7.28
N THR A 594 15.20 -21.69 7.58
CA THR A 594 15.18 -22.26 8.93
C THR A 594 16.49 -22.01 9.70
N TRP A 595 17.55 -21.60 8.99
CA TRP A 595 18.86 -21.39 9.59
C TRP A 595 18.94 -20.07 10.37
N LYS A 596 18.77 -20.15 11.71
CA LYS A 596 18.69 -18.98 12.61
C LYS A 596 19.85 -17.97 12.47
N PRO A 597 21.14 -18.37 12.43
CA PRO A 597 22.23 -17.41 12.20
C PRO A 597 22.12 -16.66 10.86
N GLY A 598 21.75 -17.36 9.78
CA GLY A 598 21.54 -16.74 8.47
C GLY A 598 20.40 -15.73 8.50
N ASN A 599 19.29 -16.08 9.16
CA ASN A 599 18.17 -15.17 9.37
C ASN A 599 18.59 -13.90 10.12
N ILE A 600 19.33 -14.03 11.23
CA ILE A 600 19.78 -12.87 12.02
C ILE A 600 20.73 -11.97 11.21
N ILE A 601 21.70 -12.57 10.51
CA ILE A 601 22.66 -11.82 9.70
C ILE A 601 21.97 -11.06 8.56
N THR A 602 21.07 -11.73 7.84
CA THR A 602 20.33 -11.12 6.73
C THR A 602 19.37 -10.03 7.21
N THR A 603 18.72 -10.20 8.37
CA THR A 603 17.94 -9.13 9.01
C THR A 603 18.84 -7.95 9.37
N LEU A 604 20.00 -8.19 9.98
CA LEU A 604 20.93 -7.13 10.39
C LEU A 604 21.39 -6.31 9.18
N ILE A 605 21.73 -6.98 8.07
CA ILE A 605 22.09 -6.31 6.82
C ILE A 605 20.90 -5.48 6.30
N ALA A 606 19.70 -6.05 6.25
CA ALA A 606 18.51 -5.35 5.79
C ALA A 606 18.27 -4.07 6.60
N THR A 607 18.23 -4.18 7.93
CA THR A 607 17.97 -3.05 8.83
C THR A 607 19.10 -2.04 8.86
N ALA A 608 20.36 -2.45 8.70
CA ALA A 608 21.48 -1.53 8.60
C ALA A 608 21.45 -0.73 7.29
N LEU A 609 21.10 -1.36 6.16
CA LEU A 609 21.01 -0.70 4.87
C LEU A 609 19.96 0.42 4.87
N TRP A 610 18.71 0.10 5.19
CA TRP A 610 17.65 1.11 5.17
C TRP A 610 17.70 2.04 6.39
N GLY A 611 18.08 1.52 7.57
CA GLY A 611 18.21 2.31 8.79
C GLY A 611 19.37 3.32 8.73
N GLY A 612 20.47 2.96 8.07
CA GLY A 612 21.58 3.87 7.80
C GLY A 612 21.18 5.00 6.83
N LEU A 613 20.45 4.66 5.76
CA LEU A 613 19.87 5.66 4.85
C LEU A 613 18.92 6.59 5.61
N LEU A 614 18.04 6.04 6.44
CA LEU A 614 17.09 6.81 7.26
C LEU A 614 17.82 7.77 8.22
N TRP A 615 18.87 7.28 8.89
CA TRP A 615 19.67 8.10 9.81
C TRP A 615 20.28 9.31 9.09
N VAL A 616 20.83 9.10 7.89
CA VAL A 616 21.31 10.20 7.04
C VAL A 616 20.17 11.18 6.71
N GLY A 617 19.00 10.67 6.31
CA GLY A 617 17.84 11.49 5.97
C GLY A 617 17.23 12.29 7.14
N VAL A 618 17.45 11.87 8.39
CA VAL A 618 17.04 12.61 9.59
C VAL A 618 18.13 13.57 10.09
N CYS A 619 19.41 13.22 9.92
CA CYS A 619 20.52 14.04 10.41
C CYS A 619 20.86 15.22 9.49
N ASP A 620 20.60 15.11 8.20
CA ASP A 620 20.79 16.19 7.24
C ASP A 620 19.41 16.71 6.78
N THR A 621 18.99 17.83 7.39
CA THR A 621 17.70 18.48 7.08
C THR A 621 17.67 19.09 5.69
N ASN A 622 18.84 19.38 5.10
CA ASN A 622 18.99 20.06 3.81
C ASN A 622 19.57 19.15 2.71
N GLY A 623 19.96 17.91 3.05
CA GLY A 623 20.36 16.87 2.11
C GLY A 623 20.16 15.44 2.60
N GLY A 624 20.05 14.46 1.71
CA GLY A 624 19.68 13.07 2.05
C GLY A 624 18.33 12.64 1.45
N ILE A 625 17.62 11.69 2.09
CA ILE A 625 16.40 11.03 1.58
C ILE A 625 15.28 11.98 1.13
N ASN A 626 15.19 13.20 1.67
CA ASN A 626 14.22 14.19 1.20
C ASN A 626 14.34 14.47 -0.31
N ALA A 627 15.54 14.30 -0.89
CA ALA A 627 15.78 14.41 -2.33
C ALA A 627 15.41 13.14 -3.12
N MET A 628 15.35 11.96 -2.49
CA MET A 628 15.07 10.68 -3.16
C MET A 628 13.58 10.46 -3.50
N MET A 629 12.69 11.39 -3.11
CA MET A 629 11.24 11.28 -3.32
C MET A 629 10.84 11.09 -4.80
N PRO A 630 11.40 11.86 -5.76
CA PRO A 630 11.11 11.65 -7.18
C PRO A 630 11.68 10.32 -7.72
N ILE A 631 12.82 9.85 -7.20
CA ILE A 631 13.41 8.56 -7.59
C ILE A 631 12.58 7.39 -7.08
N PHE A 632 11.96 7.52 -5.90
CA PHE A 632 11.12 6.47 -5.35
C PHE A 632 9.99 6.09 -6.32
N GLY A 633 9.26 7.07 -6.86
CA GLY A 633 8.17 6.82 -7.83
C GLY A 633 8.65 6.09 -9.08
N ILE A 634 9.73 6.59 -9.71
CA ILE A 634 10.33 6.00 -10.91
C ILE A 634 10.83 4.58 -10.62
N SER A 635 11.57 4.39 -9.54
CA SER A 635 12.12 3.09 -9.15
C SER A 635 11.03 2.07 -8.85
N ASN A 636 9.93 2.50 -8.23
CA ASN A 636 8.79 1.64 -7.95
C ASN A 636 8.08 1.17 -9.23
N GLN A 637 7.98 2.02 -10.25
CA GLN A 637 7.41 1.61 -11.53
C GLN A 637 8.37 0.82 -12.40
N LEU A 638 9.68 1.09 -12.36
CA LEU A 638 10.67 0.20 -12.98
C LEU A 638 10.55 -1.21 -12.40
N LEU A 639 10.27 -1.33 -11.10
CA LEU A 639 10.01 -2.62 -10.47
C LEU A 639 8.68 -3.26 -10.91
N ALA A 640 7.64 -2.46 -11.14
CA ALA A 640 6.37 -2.93 -11.69
C ALA A 640 6.55 -3.50 -13.12
N ALA A 641 7.30 -2.80 -13.96
CA ALA A 641 7.65 -3.25 -15.30
C ALA A 641 8.40 -4.59 -15.25
N ALA A 642 9.32 -4.75 -14.29
CA ALA A 642 10.01 -6.01 -14.08
C ALA A 642 9.04 -7.15 -13.69
N CYS A 643 8.06 -6.86 -12.82
CA CYS A 643 7.03 -7.82 -12.42
C CYS A 643 6.21 -8.27 -13.62
N PHE A 644 5.70 -7.33 -14.42
CA PHE A 644 4.94 -7.68 -15.62
C PHE A 644 5.78 -8.43 -16.66
N MET A 645 7.06 -8.11 -16.80
CA MET A 645 7.95 -8.84 -17.69
C MET A 645 8.11 -10.29 -17.22
N LEU A 646 8.33 -10.53 -15.92
CA LEU A 646 8.39 -11.88 -15.37
C LEU A 646 7.06 -12.63 -15.55
N VAL A 647 5.93 -11.99 -15.23
CA VAL A 647 4.58 -12.55 -15.45
C VAL A 647 4.40 -12.93 -16.92
N THR A 648 4.81 -12.07 -17.84
CA THR A 648 4.73 -12.32 -19.29
C THR A 648 5.55 -13.55 -19.69
N VAL A 649 6.80 -13.68 -19.19
CA VAL A 649 7.64 -14.87 -19.43
C VAL A 649 6.96 -16.14 -18.90
N CYS A 650 6.44 -16.11 -17.67
CA CYS A 650 5.76 -17.26 -17.07
C CYS A 650 4.50 -17.67 -17.85
N VAL A 651 3.64 -16.70 -18.20
CA VAL A 651 2.42 -16.96 -19.00
C VAL A 651 2.76 -17.48 -20.39
N ALA A 652 3.86 -17.01 -21.00
CA ALA A 652 4.35 -17.51 -22.28
C ALA A 652 4.82 -18.96 -22.19
N LYS A 653 5.54 -19.36 -21.13
CA LYS A 653 5.98 -20.75 -20.89
C LYS A 653 4.81 -21.72 -20.70
N LEU A 654 3.72 -21.24 -20.12
CA LEU A 654 2.47 -22.02 -20.01
C LEU A 654 1.72 -22.17 -21.35
N GLY A 655 2.17 -21.50 -22.42
CA GLY A 655 1.56 -21.60 -23.75
C GLY A 655 0.28 -20.78 -23.92
N TYR A 656 -0.01 -19.86 -23.00
CA TYR A 656 -1.25 -19.08 -22.99
C TYR A 656 -1.19 -17.86 -23.93
N LYS A 657 -0.78 -18.06 -25.19
CA LYS A 657 -0.55 -17.02 -26.20
C LYS A 657 -1.71 -16.02 -26.35
N LYS A 658 -2.96 -16.54 -26.36
CA LYS A 658 -4.19 -15.73 -26.50
C LYS A 658 -4.38 -14.71 -25.37
N TYR A 659 -3.81 -14.96 -24.20
CA TYR A 659 -4.02 -14.16 -22.99
C TYR A 659 -2.80 -13.31 -22.62
N LEU A 660 -1.72 -13.34 -23.42
CA LEU A 660 -0.52 -12.54 -23.17
C LEU A 660 -0.76 -11.03 -23.17
N TRP A 661 -1.81 -10.55 -23.85
CA TRP A 661 -2.15 -9.13 -23.84
C TRP A 661 -2.47 -8.61 -22.42
N ILE A 662 -2.95 -9.48 -21.51
CA ILE A 662 -3.31 -9.09 -20.13
C ILE A 662 -2.10 -8.52 -19.37
N PRO A 663 -0.93 -9.21 -19.31
CA PRO A 663 0.27 -8.62 -18.72
C PRO A 663 1.06 -7.70 -19.68
N VAL A 664 0.96 -7.87 -21.01
CA VAL A 664 1.79 -7.11 -21.97
C VAL A 664 1.28 -5.68 -22.19
N VAL A 665 -0.03 -5.44 -22.26
CA VAL A 665 -0.57 -4.08 -22.44
C VAL A 665 -0.16 -3.15 -21.28
N PRO A 666 -0.38 -3.52 -20.00
CA PRO A 666 0.08 -2.68 -18.89
C PRO A 666 1.61 -2.59 -18.82
N LEU A 667 2.36 -3.63 -19.19
CA LEU A 667 3.83 -3.56 -19.31
C LEU A 667 4.27 -2.47 -20.29
N VAL A 668 3.68 -2.42 -21.49
CA VAL A 668 4.06 -1.43 -22.51
C VAL A 668 3.74 -0.02 -22.04
N TRP A 669 2.57 0.17 -21.40
CA TRP A 669 2.19 1.45 -20.81
C TRP A 669 3.16 1.89 -19.71
N ASP A 670 3.44 1.01 -18.75
CA ASP A 670 4.33 1.27 -17.63
C ASP A 670 5.76 1.59 -18.10
N VAL A 671 6.29 0.81 -19.04
CA VAL A 671 7.60 1.10 -19.66
C VAL A 671 7.59 2.46 -20.36
N ALA A 672 6.54 2.79 -21.11
CA ALA A 672 6.45 4.08 -21.81
C ALA A 672 6.42 5.27 -20.84
N VAL A 673 5.61 5.19 -19.79
CA VAL A 673 5.54 6.20 -18.73
C VAL A 673 6.89 6.33 -18.03
N THR A 674 7.41 5.21 -17.54
CA THR A 674 8.56 5.20 -16.64
C THR A 674 9.85 5.55 -17.34
N PHE A 675 10.12 5.01 -18.53
CA PHE A 675 11.32 5.36 -19.28
C PHE A 675 11.27 6.81 -19.76
N THR A 676 10.09 7.34 -20.09
CA THR A 676 9.97 8.76 -20.45
C THR A 676 10.26 9.66 -19.24
N ALA A 677 9.73 9.31 -18.06
CA ALA A 677 9.94 10.09 -16.85
C ALA A 677 11.41 10.09 -16.43
N ASP A 678 12.02 8.90 -16.41
CA ASP A 678 13.41 8.70 -16.06
C ASP A 678 14.31 9.43 -17.06
N PHE A 679 14.03 9.33 -18.36
CA PHE A 679 14.76 10.06 -19.39
C PHE A 679 14.68 11.58 -19.20
N GLN A 680 13.50 12.14 -18.89
CA GLN A 680 13.35 13.58 -18.61
C GLN A 680 14.04 14.02 -17.31
N LYS A 681 14.21 13.11 -16.36
CA LYS A 681 14.96 13.36 -15.12
C LYS A 681 16.47 13.19 -15.29
N ILE A 682 16.92 12.45 -16.30
CA ILE A 682 18.33 12.36 -16.69
C ILE A 682 18.71 13.51 -17.63
N VAL A 683 17.81 13.88 -18.56
CA VAL A 683 18.08 14.82 -19.65
C VAL A 683 17.01 15.91 -19.69
N GLY A 684 17.43 17.17 -19.84
CA GLY A 684 16.54 18.30 -20.07
C GLY A 684 16.44 19.27 -18.88
N PRO A 685 15.49 20.22 -18.90
CA PRO A 685 15.44 21.35 -17.97
C PRO A 685 15.08 20.95 -16.54
N ILE A 686 14.32 19.87 -16.36
CA ILE A 686 13.92 19.33 -15.05
C ILE A 686 14.84 18.19 -14.56
N SER A 687 15.98 18.00 -15.24
CA SER A 687 16.90 16.91 -14.93
C SER A 687 17.68 17.15 -13.64
N TYR A 688 18.11 16.05 -13.03
CA TYR A 688 18.97 16.07 -11.86
C TYR A 688 20.31 16.75 -12.17
N PHE A 689 20.89 16.51 -13.35
CA PHE A 689 22.15 17.13 -13.74
C PHE A 689 22.02 18.63 -14.05
N ALA A 690 20.87 19.09 -14.59
CA ALA A 690 20.61 20.52 -14.73
C ALA A 690 20.48 21.21 -13.36
N THR A 691 19.81 20.55 -12.42
CA THR A 691 19.70 21.01 -11.03
C THR A 691 21.08 21.08 -10.36
N ALA A 692 21.91 20.06 -10.55
CA ALA A 692 23.29 20.04 -10.07
C ALA A 692 24.11 21.19 -10.67
N SER A 693 24.05 21.41 -11.98
CA SER A 693 24.74 22.52 -12.66
C SER A 693 24.31 23.89 -12.14
N LYS A 694 23.01 24.07 -11.84
CA LYS A 694 22.48 25.30 -11.23
C LYS A 694 23.09 25.54 -9.84
N TYR A 695 23.08 24.54 -8.96
CA TYR A 695 23.68 24.68 -7.62
C TYR A 695 25.20 24.86 -7.68
N GLN A 696 25.89 24.19 -8.61
CA GLN A 696 27.31 24.37 -8.84
C GLN A 696 27.61 25.83 -9.22
N THR A 697 26.84 26.39 -10.16
CA THR A 697 27.01 27.80 -10.58
C THR A 697 26.75 28.77 -9.42
N LEU A 698 25.76 28.50 -8.56
CA LEU A 698 25.47 29.32 -7.38
C LEU A 698 26.60 29.25 -6.33
N ILE A 699 27.22 28.09 -6.16
CA ILE A 699 28.35 27.90 -5.26
C ILE A 699 29.59 28.60 -5.81
N ASP A 700 29.88 28.41 -7.10
CA ASP A 700 31.04 29.00 -7.79
C ASP A 700 30.93 30.52 -7.88
N GLY A 701 29.70 31.06 -7.91
CA GLY A 701 29.43 32.50 -7.87
C GLY A 701 29.83 33.20 -6.57
N GLY A 702 30.14 32.47 -5.49
CA GLY A 702 30.69 33.01 -4.25
C GLY A 702 29.75 33.90 -3.43
N THR A 703 28.48 34.03 -3.83
CA THR A 703 27.48 34.89 -3.15
C THR A 703 26.75 34.22 -1.99
N LEU A 704 26.94 32.91 -1.81
CA LEU A 704 26.31 32.13 -0.75
C LEU A 704 27.24 32.00 0.46
N GLU A 705 26.73 32.35 1.65
CA GLU A 705 27.46 32.23 2.92
C GLU A 705 26.66 31.44 3.96
N GLY A 706 27.36 30.93 4.98
CA GLY A 706 26.74 30.25 6.12
C GLY A 706 25.86 29.06 5.73
N GLU A 707 24.64 29.03 6.28
CA GLU A 707 23.68 27.95 6.06
C GLU A 707 23.25 27.80 4.60
N ALA A 708 23.13 28.92 3.86
CA ALA A 708 22.75 28.88 2.45
C ALA A 708 23.78 28.15 1.58
N LEU A 709 25.08 28.30 1.88
CA LEU A 709 26.15 27.58 1.19
C LEU A 709 26.15 26.08 1.53
N VAL A 710 25.92 25.73 2.80
CA VAL A 710 25.80 24.33 3.23
C VAL A 710 24.65 23.65 2.49
N ASN A 711 23.50 24.32 2.40
CA ASN A 711 22.30 23.81 1.74
C ASN A 711 22.49 23.65 0.23
N ALA A 712 23.15 24.61 -0.42
CA ALA A 712 23.48 24.51 -1.84
C ALA A 712 24.42 23.34 -2.13
N LYS A 713 25.45 23.11 -1.30
CA LYS A 713 26.37 21.97 -1.44
C LYS A 713 25.66 20.63 -1.22
N ALA A 714 24.76 20.57 -0.24
CA ALA A 714 23.94 19.39 0.00
C ALA A 714 23.02 19.09 -1.21
N ALA A 715 22.30 20.10 -1.69
CA ALA A 715 21.43 19.99 -2.87
C ALA A 715 22.20 19.58 -4.14
N LEU A 716 23.42 20.10 -4.34
CA LEU A 716 24.32 19.68 -5.41
C LEU A 716 24.66 18.19 -5.33
N SER A 717 25.11 17.72 -4.16
CA SER A 717 25.48 16.32 -3.94
C SER A 717 24.31 15.38 -4.19
N ASN A 718 23.12 15.75 -3.70
CA ASN A 718 21.90 14.98 -3.90
C ASN A 718 21.51 14.91 -5.37
N ALA A 719 21.53 16.04 -6.08
CA ALA A 719 21.20 16.07 -7.50
C ALA A 719 22.15 15.17 -8.32
N TYR A 720 23.44 15.12 -7.98
CA TYR A 720 24.35 14.15 -8.62
C TYR A 720 24.04 12.70 -8.26
N LEU A 721 23.81 12.40 -6.97
CA LEU A 721 23.47 11.05 -6.52
C LEU A 721 22.20 10.54 -7.21
N ASP A 722 21.18 11.40 -7.27
CA ASP A 722 19.90 11.11 -7.89
C ASP A 722 20.07 10.86 -9.40
N GLY A 723 20.82 11.71 -10.09
CA GLY A 723 21.14 11.53 -11.51
C GLY A 723 21.87 10.22 -11.80
N VAL A 724 22.85 9.85 -10.98
CA VAL A 724 23.61 8.60 -11.14
C VAL A 724 22.74 7.37 -10.86
N LEU A 725 21.94 7.39 -9.80
CA LEU A 725 21.02 6.30 -9.46
C LEU A 725 19.95 6.09 -10.53
N SER A 726 19.39 7.19 -11.06
CA SER A 726 18.43 7.17 -12.15
C SER A 726 19.02 6.53 -13.42
N VAL A 727 20.21 6.96 -13.86
CA VAL A 727 20.92 6.30 -14.99
C VAL A 727 21.16 4.83 -14.72
N PHE A 728 21.60 4.48 -13.51
CA PHE A 728 21.85 3.10 -13.11
C PHE A 728 20.58 2.24 -13.19
N PHE A 729 19.46 2.72 -12.64
CA PHE A 729 18.19 2.01 -12.67
C PHE A 729 17.62 1.87 -14.08
N MET A 730 17.69 2.93 -14.90
CA MET A 730 17.23 2.88 -16.30
C MET A 730 17.98 1.82 -17.11
N VAL A 731 19.31 1.82 -17.04
CA VAL A 731 20.17 0.87 -17.78
C VAL A 731 19.90 -0.54 -17.30
N MET A 732 19.89 -0.74 -15.99
CA MET A 732 19.70 -2.06 -15.38
C MET A 732 18.34 -2.65 -15.74
N MET A 733 17.28 -1.85 -15.68
CA MET A 733 15.94 -2.29 -16.05
C MET A 733 15.79 -2.50 -17.55
N GLY A 734 16.38 -1.63 -18.38
CA GLY A 734 16.44 -1.81 -19.82
C GLY A 734 17.06 -3.16 -20.22
N VAL A 735 18.19 -3.52 -19.61
CA VAL A 735 18.83 -4.83 -19.81
C VAL A 735 17.91 -5.97 -19.37
N PHE A 736 17.27 -5.86 -18.20
CA PHE A 736 16.34 -6.89 -17.72
C PHE A 736 15.16 -7.10 -18.67
N LEU A 737 14.55 -6.03 -19.17
CA LEU A 737 13.46 -6.09 -20.14
C LEU A 737 13.90 -6.73 -21.45
N VAL A 738 15.09 -6.39 -21.97
CA VAL A 738 15.65 -7.03 -23.18
C VAL A 738 15.81 -8.53 -22.98
N VAL A 739 16.35 -8.95 -21.83
CA VAL A 739 16.48 -10.38 -21.49
C VAL A 739 15.10 -11.07 -21.44
N GLY A 740 14.09 -10.41 -20.84
CA GLY A 740 12.73 -10.93 -20.77
C GLY A 740 12.06 -11.07 -22.13
N ILE A 741 12.16 -10.05 -22.97
CA ILE A 741 11.65 -10.05 -24.34
C ILE A 741 12.31 -11.17 -25.14
N TYR A 742 13.64 -11.27 -25.09
CA TYR A 742 14.38 -12.33 -25.76
C TYR A 742 13.91 -13.72 -25.33
N GLN A 743 13.73 -13.95 -24.03
CA GLN A 743 13.26 -15.22 -23.50
C GLN A 743 11.84 -15.53 -23.98
N THR A 744 10.92 -14.57 -23.90
CA THR A 744 9.54 -14.72 -24.39
C THR A 744 9.50 -15.07 -25.87
N VAL A 745 10.22 -14.33 -26.73
CA VAL A 745 10.29 -14.59 -28.17
C VAL A 745 10.85 -15.99 -28.44
N LYS A 746 11.94 -16.37 -27.76
CA LYS A 746 12.57 -17.69 -27.90
C LYS A 746 11.63 -18.83 -27.51
N ILE A 747 10.85 -18.68 -26.44
CA ILE A 747 9.87 -19.68 -25.99
C ILE A 747 8.74 -19.83 -27.03
N LEU A 748 8.20 -18.69 -27.48
CA LEU A 748 7.12 -18.68 -28.46
C LEU A 748 7.56 -19.27 -29.82
N ALA A 749 8.80 -19.00 -30.24
CA ALA A 749 9.40 -19.53 -31.46
C ALA A 749 9.67 -21.04 -31.38
N LYS A 750 10.13 -21.55 -30.23
CA LYS A 750 10.39 -22.99 -30.04
C LYS A 750 9.12 -23.84 -29.99
N GLY A 751 7.97 -23.26 -29.65
CA GLY A 751 6.69 -23.97 -29.60
C GLY A 751 6.59 -25.04 -28.49
N LYS A 752 7.55 -25.12 -27.57
CA LYS A 752 7.53 -26.03 -26.42
C LYS A 752 6.96 -25.29 -25.21
N PHE A 753 5.90 -25.84 -24.62
CA PHE A 753 5.17 -25.25 -23.51
C PHE A 753 4.85 -26.30 -22.44
N GLY A 754 4.57 -25.86 -21.22
CA GLY A 754 4.10 -26.72 -20.13
C GLY A 754 5.17 -27.03 -19.08
N VAL A 755 4.90 -28.04 -18.25
CA VAL A 755 5.62 -28.32 -16.98
C VAL A 755 7.14 -28.41 -17.17
N GLU A 756 7.61 -29.03 -18.26
CA GLU A 756 9.05 -29.18 -18.56
C GLU A 756 9.78 -27.85 -18.86
N THR A 757 9.04 -26.79 -19.16
CA THR A 757 9.59 -25.47 -19.49
C THR A 757 9.51 -24.48 -18.34
N THR A 758 8.85 -24.86 -17.25
CA THR A 758 8.57 -24.03 -16.07
C THR A 758 9.33 -24.50 -14.84
N SER A 759 9.51 -23.62 -13.86
CA SER A 759 10.03 -23.99 -12.52
C SER A 759 8.91 -24.33 -11.51
N GLU A 760 7.69 -24.62 -11.97
CA GLU A 760 6.55 -24.97 -11.11
C GLU A 760 6.80 -26.27 -10.36
N GLU A 761 6.40 -26.29 -9.09
CA GLU A 761 6.44 -27.52 -8.32
C GLU A 761 5.42 -28.53 -8.86
N PRO A 762 5.72 -29.83 -8.79
CA PRO A 762 4.77 -30.86 -9.20
C PRO A 762 3.48 -30.81 -8.37
N PHE A 763 2.43 -31.43 -8.90
CA PHE A 763 1.18 -31.61 -8.19
C PHE A 763 1.40 -32.41 -6.91
N VAL A 764 0.85 -31.91 -5.80
CA VAL A 764 0.80 -32.61 -4.52
C VAL A 764 -0.65 -32.55 -4.08
N GLU A 765 -1.23 -33.71 -3.79
CA GLU A 765 -2.63 -33.79 -3.38
C GLU A 765 -2.84 -33.07 -2.05
N SER A 766 -3.86 -32.23 -1.98
CA SER A 766 -4.24 -31.51 -0.76
C SER A 766 -5.01 -32.42 0.19
N GLU A 767 -4.84 -32.15 1.48
CA GLU A 767 -5.57 -32.74 2.60
C GLU A 767 -6.28 -31.67 3.43
N TRP A 768 -6.18 -30.39 3.05
CA TRP A 768 -6.80 -29.28 3.75
C TRP A 768 -8.08 -28.81 3.06
N PHE A 769 -9.03 -28.25 3.81
CA PHE A 769 -10.15 -27.49 3.26
C PHE A 769 -10.21 -26.08 3.86
N ALA A 770 -10.38 -25.09 3.00
CA ALA A 770 -10.66 -23.72 3.40
C ALA A 770 -11.67 -23.06 2.44
N PRO A 771 -12.57 -22.18 2.93
CA PRO A 771 -13.47 -21.44 2.06
C PRO A 771 -12.72 -20.50 1.10
N SER A 772 -13.29 -20.27 -0.07
CA SER A 772 -12.67 -19.49 -1.16
C SER A 772 -12.77 -17.96 -0.98
N SER A 773 -13.73 -17.47 -0.19
CA SER A 773 -13.98 -16.03 0.01
C SER A 773 -14.22 -15.66 1.47
N LEU A 774 -14.15 -14.37 1.82
CA LEU A 774 -14.31 -13.88 3.21
C LEU A 774 -15.54 -14.49 3.91
N ILE A 775 -16.66 -14.56 3.19
CA ILE A 775 -17.91 -15.17 3.65
C ILE A 775 -18.09 -16.52 2.97
N ALA A 776 -18.05 -17.59 3.76
CA ALA A 776 -18.29 -18.95 3.26
C ALA A 776 -19.72 -19.09 2.73
N THR A 777 -19.86 -19.65 1.53
CA THR A 777 -21.15 -20.00 0.93
C THR A 777 -21.84 -21.12 1.71
N LYS A 778 -23.14 -21.32 1.48
CA LYS A 778 -23.89 -22.41 2.12
C LYS A 778 -23.24 -23.78 1.88
N LEU A 779 -22.77 -24.04 0.64
CA LEU A 779 -22.08 -25.28 0.30
C LEU A 779 -20.73 -25.40 1.00
N GLU A 780 -19.90 -24.35 1.01
CA GLU A 780 -18.62 -24.38 1.72
C GLU A 780 -18.79 -24.60 3.23
N LYS A 781 -19.87 -24.06 3.83
CA LYS A 781 -20.20 -24.35 5.24
C LYS A 781 -20.55 -25.82 5.47
N LYS A 782 -21.30 -26.45 4.56
CA LYS A 782 -21.57 -27.91 4.61
C LYS A 782 -20.26 -28.69 4.49
N VAL A 783 -19.44 -28.36 3.51
CA VAL A 783 -18.14 -29.00 3.27
C VAL A 783 -17.19 -28.83 4.45
N GLN A 784 -17.18 -27.66 5.10
CA GLN A 784 -16.36 -27.43 6.30
C GLN A 784 -16.76 -28.36 7.45
N ARG A 785 -18.06 -28.61 7.63
CA ARG A 785 -18.56 -29.56 8.64
C ARG A 785 -18.19 -30.99 8.29
N GLU A 786 -18.32 -31.39 7.01
CA GLU A 786 -17.90 -32.72 6.55
C GLU A 786 -16.40 -32.93 6.76
N TYR A 787 -15.59 -31.94 6.38
CA TYR A 787 -14.14 -31.96 6.54
C TYR A 787 -13.76 -32.18 8.01
N ALA A 788 -14.31 -31.38 8.92
CA ALA A 788 -14.01 -31.48 10.36
C ALA A 788 -14.38 -32.86 10.95
N ALA A 789 -15.50 -33.44 10.49
CA ALA A 789 -15.91 -34.79 10.90
C ALA A 789 -14.93 -35.86 10.39
N LYS A 790 -14.66 -35.88 9.08
CA LYS A 790 -13.80 -36.88 8.45
C LYS A 790 -12.33 -36.77 8.87
N SER A 791 -11.81 -35.56 9.03
CA SER A 791 -10.43 -35.36 9.50
C SER A 791 -10.25 -35.93 10.91
N TYR A 792 -11.28 -35.78 11.76
CA TYR A 792 -11.27 -36.35 13.10
C TYR A 792 -11.33 -37.89 13.07
N GLU A 793 -12.21 -38.48 12.25
CA GLU A 793 -12.27 -39.93 12.07
C GLU A 793 -10.95 -40.52 11.55
N LEU A 794 -10.29 -39.86 10.60
CA LEU A 794 -8.99 -40.28 10.09
C LEU A 794 -7.91 -40.20 11.17
N ALA A 795 -7.86 -39.10 11.94
CA ALA A 795 -6.91 -38.96 13.04
C ALA A 795 -7.11 -40.04 14.12
N GLN A 796 -8.36 -40.40 14.43
CA GLN A 796 -8.65 -41.52 15.34
C GLN A 796 -8.21 -42.87 14.77
N LYS A 797 -8.42 -43.12 13.47
CA LYS A 797 -7.98 -44.37 12.82
C LYS A 797 -6.46 -44.49 12.78
N GLU A 798 -5.76 -43.39 12.52
CA GLU A 798 -4.29 -43.35 12.56
C GLU A 798 -3.76 -43.57 13.97
N GLN A 799 -4.37 -42.95 14.99
CA GLN A 799 -4.03 -43.21 16.40
C GLN A 799 -4.34 -44.64 16.85
N ALA A 800 -5.39 -45.27 16.31
CA ALA A 800 -5.72 -46.66 16.61
C ALA A 800 -4.83 -47.68 15.86
N ALA A 801 -4.18 -47.26 14.78
CA ALA A 801 -3.29 -48.09 13.97
C ALA A 801 -1.81 -47.99 14.39
N ALA A 802 -1.42 -46.91 15.09
CA ALA A 802 -0.11 -46.70 15.71
C ALA A 802 -0.06 -47.31 17.12
#